data_AF-A0A4V1R270-F1
#
_entry.id   AF-A0A4V1R270-F1
#
_cell.length_a   1.000
_cell.length_b   1.000
_cell.length_c   1.000
_cell.angle_alpha   90.00
_cell.angle_beta   90.00
_cell.angle_gamma   90.00
#
_symmetry.space_group_name_H-M   'P 1'
#
loop_
_entity.id
_entity.type
_entity.pdbx_description
1 polymer ?
#
loop_
_entity_poly.entity_id
_entity_poly.type
_entity_poly.pdbx_seq_one_letter_code
_entity_poly.pdbx_strand_id
1 'polypeptide(L)'
;MTKERKYIPLSMPAAAKRSERLGFARLASYLATLDPTTVGSGLDHDECAKQANLGVLFEHPALAAAAHTLIDLVDQGWIITVDRLGPMLSPPEVSSEKDVERTRVRRQEHVRRNEQLRKPSVRRFLLGMERAHQHGDRAISVFNLMRDGRELADSLASAIDSSSVIKPYVQIVDGSVCELTGFRLHDIWRYFRHTWSNAYSTVPGRSMPILIRDAATPHHAVIGLAAISSPVVQIAERDAWIGWDTDMFLSDLEANPTEKAGRWLEHRIESQIDEIYTDDLVQAGVIEPGGRRSYTADTVARLRADAERYRQKHHRGSTIRAVRNIEKDAWVERAESHLFRSKRSAVLADLFEIAERVGGHFADEPDALQALKQALQDPKARAQVRKVIRRARGERVGTVVADLTVCGAVAPYNALAAGKLVGALAVSPKVLSAYRAKYTRPSEIASAMAGRAVEREARLSFIGTTSLYGSGSSQYNRLFWPSTVMGGSGTTKMGYFELGRSRSFGTSHFSEETVSALVRLSQVSGSSVRVNSIFGEGVSPRLRKVRLGLAALGWPANDLLQHGRERILYGVPLVDNLRDFSLGLDTEPKYLLDPDLENADEAVAGWWLERWALNRASQQSVQDSMRANSLVRPVHHGARVQMPVDVETEEEGFTQAAEAGQ
;
A
#
# COMPACT_ATOMS: atom_id res chain seq x y z
N MET A 1 26.28 -1.18 -19.88
CA MET A 1 25.47 -1.54 -21.07
C MET A 1 24.16 -0.79 -20.98
N THR A 2 24.01 0.28 -21.74
CA THR A 2 22.74 1.01 -21.90
C THR A 2 21.74 0.06 -22.54
N LYS A 3 20.69 -0.30 -21.81
CA LYS A 3 19.60 -1.12 -22.32
C LYS A 3 18.90 -0.28 -23.40
N GLU A 4 18.79 -0.79 -24.63
CA GLU A 4 18.04 -0.10 -25.70
C GLU A 4 16.64 0.28 -25.21
N ARG A 5 16.22 1.52 -25.52
CA ARG A 5 14.90 2.04 -25.13
C ARG A 5 13.82 1.21 -25.81
N LYS A 6 13.02 0.51 -25.00
CA LYS A 6 11.84 -0.20 -25.51
C LYS A 6 10.73 0.80 -25.79
N TYR A 7 10.53 1.11 -27.06
CA TYR A 7 9.39 1.90 -27.51
C TYR A 7 8.15 1.01 -27.70
N ILE A 8 7.00 1.54 -27.27
CA ILE A 8 5.70 0.88 -27.34
C ILE A 8 4.85 1.67 -28.33
N PRO A 9 4.49 1.10 -29.49
CA PRO A 9 3.58 1.74 -30.42
C PRO A 9 2.18 1.76 -29.82
N LEU A 10 1.54 2.93 -29.76
CA LEU A 10 0.16 3.10 -29.31
C LEU A 10 -0.69 3.55 -30.49
N SER A 11 -1.67 2.73 -30.87
CA SER A 11 -2.60 3.01 -31.95
C SER A 11 -4.03 3.01 -31.44
N MET A 12 -4.90 3.75 -32.13
CA MET A 12 -6.33 3.72 -31.84
C MET A 12 -6.92 2.35 -32.25
N PRO A 13 -7.95 1.85 -31.55
CA PRO A 13 -8.62 0.58 -31.91
C PRO A 13 -9.04 0.51 -33.39
N ALA A 14 -9.10 -0.71 -33.94
CA ALA A 14 -9.52 -0.92 -35.34
C ALA A 14 -10.93 -0.38 -35.62
N ALA A 15 -11.81 -0.39 -34.62
CA ALA A 15 -13.17 0.16 -34.72
C ALA A 15 -13.25 1.70 -34.62
N ALA A 16 -12.15 2.39 -34.32
CA ALA A 16 -12.15 3.85 -34.19
C ALA A 16 -12.47 4.54 -35.53
N LYS A 17 -13.13 5.69 -35.48
CA LYS A 17 -13.43 6.51 -36.66
C LYS A 17 -12.18 7.19 -37.19
N ARG A 18 -12.17 7.57 -38.47
CA ARG A 18 -11.06 8.35 -39.06
C ARG A 18 -10.80 9.65 -38.33
N SER A 19 -11.86 10.36 -37.90
CA SER A 19 -11.75 11.59 -37.11
C SER A 19 -11.04 11.38 -35.77
N GLU A 20 -11.32 10.27 -35.09
CA GLU A 20 -10.68 9.91 -33.81
C GLU A 20 -9.20 9.61 -33.98
N ARG A 21 -8.82 8.88 -35.06
CA ARG A 21 -7.42 8.63 -35.39
C ARG A 21 -6.65 9.92 -35.66
N LEU A 22 -7.25 10.83 -36.44
CA LEU A 22 -6.64 12.12 -36.75
C LEU A 22 -6.51 13.00 -35.50
N GLY A 23 -7.53 13.02 -34.64
CA GLY A 23 -7.49 13.73 -33.36
C GLY A 23 -6.37 13.19 -32.46
N PHE A 24 -6.28 11.87 -32.29
CA PHE A 24 -5.24 11.24 -31.49
C PHE A 24 -3.83 11.54 -32.03
N ALA A 25 -3.64 11.52 -33.35
CA ALA A 25 -2.38 11.88 -33.98
C ALA A 25 -2.00 13.35 -33.75
N ARG A 26 -2.97 14.28 -33.85
CA ARG A 26 -2.74 15.70 -33.54
C ARG A 26 -2.30 15.91 -32.09
N LEU A 27 -2.96 15.24 -31.15
CA LEU A 27 -2.57 15.29 -29.73
C LEU A 27 -1.18 14.74 -29.51
N ALA A 28 -0.86 13.59 -30.10
CA ALA A 28 0.47 13.00 -30.00
C ALA A 28 1.56 13.94 -30.52
N SER A 29 1.34 14.58 -31.68
CA SER A 29 2.28 15.54 -32.23
C SER A 29 2.44 16.77 -31.33
N TYR A 30 1.34 17.31 -30.79
CA TYR A 30 1.39 18.42 -29.84
C TYR A 30 2.19 18.04 -28.58
N LEU A 31 1.89 16.90 -27.96
CA LEU A 31 2.61 16.45 -26.76
C LEU A 31 4.10 16.21 -27.03
N ALA A 32 4.48 15.77 -28.24
CA ALA A 32 5.87 15.61 -28.64
C ALA A 32 6.63 16.93 -28.84
N THR A 33 5.92 18.06 -28.98
CA THR A 33 6.52 19.40 -29.06
C THR A 33 6.68 20.09 -27.70
N LEU A 34 6.09 19.54 -26.62
CA LEU A 34 6.21 20.13 -25.30
C LEU A 34 7.65 20.07 -24.79
N ASP A 35 8.10 21.17 -24.19
CA ASP A 35 9.41 21.22 -23.54
C ASP A 35 9.42 20.22 -22.35
N PRO A 36 10.39 19.29 -22.27
CA PRO A 36 10.58 18.43 -21.10
C PRO A 36 10.64 19.17 -19.75
N THR A 37 11.00 20.46 -19.74
CA THR A 37 10.98 21.30 -18.53
C THR A 37 9.57 21.70 -18.10
N THR A 38 8.58 21.71 -19.01
CA THR A 38 7.16 21.96 -18.71
C THR A 38 6.40 20.68 -18.30
N VAL A 39 6.82 19.54 -18.85
CA VAL A 39 6.25 18.19 -18.63
C VAL A 39 6.52 17.66 -17.22
N GLY A 40 5.49 17.39 -16.40
CA GLY A 40 5.65 16.99 -15.00
C GLY A 40 5.42 18.13 -14.01
N SER A 41 4.70 19.17 -14.44
CA SER A 41 4.14 20.22 -13.60
C SER A 41 2.65 20.00 -13.31
N GLY A 42 2.02 18.99 -13.92
CA GLY A 42 0.59 18.77 -13.90
C GLY A 42 -0.08 19.34 -15.15
N LEU A 43 0.08 18.67 -16.30
CA LEU A 43 -0.55 19.06 -17.55
C LEU A 43 -2.07 19.09 -17.40
N ASP A 44 -2.70 20.16 -17.87
CA ASP A 44 -4.16 20.27 -17.90
C ASP A 44 -4.71 19.46 -19.09
N HIS A 45 -5.59 18.50 -18.78
CA HIS A 45 -6.17 17.60 -19.77
C HIS A 45 -7.07 18.32 -20.78
N ASP A 46 -7.83 19.32 -20.32
CA ASP A 46 -8.75 20.08 -21.14
C ASP A 46 -7.99 21.05 -22.04
N GLU A 47 -6.92 21.67 -21.55
CA GLU A 47 -6.06 22.53 -22.36
C GLU A 47 -5.33 21.74 -23.46
N CYS A 48 -4.75 20.58 -23.12
CA CYS A 48 -4.14 19.70 -24.12
C CYS A 48 -5.15 19.26 -25.19
N ALA A 49 -6.40 18.97 -24.79
CA ALA A 49 -7.45 18.59 -25.72
C ALA A 49 -7.88 19.75 -26.63
N LYS A 50 -7.92 20.99 -26.12
CA LYS A 50 -8.19 22.20 -26.90
C LYS A 50 -7.09 22.44 -27.93
N GLN A 51 -5.82 22.43 -27.51
CA GLN A 51 -4.66 22.65 -28.40
C GLN A 51 -4.61 21.63 -29.55
N ALA A 52 -4.96 20.38 -29.26
CA ALA A 52 -5.03 19.32 -30.27
C ALA A 52 -6.33 19.32 -31.11
N ASN A 53 -7.24 20.26 -30.87
CA ASN A 53 -8.54 20.37 -31.52
C ASN A 53 -9.33 19.04 -31.48
N LEU A 54 -9.50 18.47 -30.29
CA LEU A 54 -10.17 17.16 -30.12
C LEU A 54 -11.70 17.26 -30.07
N GLY A 55 -12.26 18.46 -29.91
CA GLY A 55 -13.70 18.67 -29.76
C GLY A 55 -14.24 18.07 -28.46
N VAL A 56 -15.53 17.68 -28.46
CA VAL A 56 -16.20 17.13 -27.27
C VAL A 56 -15.81 15.66 -27.08
N LEU A 57 -14.77 15.42 -26.27
CA LEU A 57 -14.26 14.08 -25.95
C LEU A 57 -15.34 13.14 -25.37
N PHE A 58 -16.35 13.70 -24.71
CA PHE A 58 -17.46 12.89 -24.19
C PHE A 58 -18.17 12.09 -25.29
N GLU A 59 -18.25 12.55 -26.54
CA GLU A 59 -18.92 11.78 -27.60
C GLU A 59 -18.04 10.67 -28.19
N HIS A 60 -16.75 10.64 -27.83
CA HIS A 60 -15.73 9.76 -28.39
C HIS A 60 -15.00 8.97 -27.30
N PRO A 61 -15.62 7.91 -26.72
CA PRO A 61 -15.05 7.18 -25.57
C PRO A 61 -13.65 6.63 -25.82
N ALA A 62 -13.37 6.13 -27.03
CA ALA A 62 -12.05 5.59 -27.38
C ALA A 62 -11.00 6.71 -27.45
N LEU A 63 -11.34 7.84 -28.08
CA LEU A 63 -10.45 8.99 -28.17
C LEU A 63 -10.19 9.60 -26.79
N ALA A 64 -11.22 9.76 -25.96
CA ALA A 64 -11.08 10.28 -24.61
C ALA A 64 -10.15 9.42 -23.75
N ALA A 65 -10.36 8.09 -23.74
CA ALA A 65 -9.52 7.17 -23.00
C ALA A 65 -8.06 7.20 -23.49
N ALA A 66 -7.85 7.18 -24.80
CA ALA A 66 -6.51 7.26 -25.39
C ALA A 66 -5.82 8.60 -25.09
N ALA A 67 -6.55 9.71 -25.24
CA ALA A 67 -6.03 11.07 -25.03
C ALA A 67 -5.60 11.29 -23.59
N HIS A 68 -6.48 11.04 -22.60
CA HIS A 68 -6.13 11.24 -21.20
C HIS A 68 -5.01 10.31 -20.74
N THR A 69 -5.00 9.05 -21.22
CA THR A 69 -3.89 8.12 -20.93
C THR A 69 -2.57 8.64 -21.49
N LEU A 70 -2.57 9.20 -22.71
CA LEU A 70 -1.38 9.74 -23.35
C LEU A 70 -0.85 10.98 -22.61
N ILE A 71 -1.74 11.90 -22.24
CA ILE A 71 -1.40 13.12 -21.47
C ILE A 71 -0.77 12.72 -20.12
N ASP A 72 -1.38 11.79 -19.39
CA ASP A 72 -0.86 11.31 -18.11
C ASP A 72 0.53 10.67 -18.24
N LEU A 73 0.75 9.85 -19.27
CA LEU A 73 2.05 9.21 -19.49
C LEU A 73 3.13 10.27 -19.76
N VAL A 74 2.84 11.22 -20.66
CA VAL A 74 3.76 12.32 -20.97
C VAL A 74 4.03 13.16 -19.72
N ASP A 75 3.00 13.63 -19.00
CA ASP A 75 3.17 14.40 -17.76
C ASP A 75 3.94 13.63 -16.67
N GLN A 76 3.91 12.31 -16.71
CA GLN A 76 4.69 11.45 -15.83
C GLN A 76 6.10 11.16 -16.39
N GLY A 77 6.56 11.91 -17.39
CA GLY A 77 7.91 11.87 -17.94
C GLY A 77 8.15 10.73 -18.93
N TRP A 78 7.09 10.11 -19.48
CA TRP A 78 7.27 9.19 -20.61
C TRP A 78 7.68 9.95 -21.85
N ILE A 79 8.64 9.37 -22.58
CA ILE A 79 9.13 9.95 -23.83
C ILE A 79 8.15 9.54 -24.93
N ILE A 80 7.68 10.52 -25.70
CA ILE A 80 6.84 10.32 -26.87
C ILE A 80 7.60 10.70 -28.13
N THR A 81 7.55 9.84 -29.13
CA THR A 81 8.03 10.12 -30.49
C THR A 81 6.91 9.79 -31.47
N VAL A 82 6.70 10.62 -32.49
CA VAL A 82 5.65 10.40 -33.49
C VAL A 82 6.27 10.20 -34.85
N ASP A 83 5.93 9.08 -35.50
CA ASP A 83 6.35 8.78 -36.87
C ASP A 83 5.13 8.57 -37.79
N ARG A 84 5.35 7.99 -38.98
CA ARG A 84 4.29 7.71 -39.97
C ARG A 84 3.28 6.64 -39.50
N LEU A 85 3.68 5.78 -38.56
CA LEU A 85 2.86 4.69 -38.02
C LEU A 85 2.09 5.11 -36.76
N GLY A 86 2.52 6.17 -36.07
CA GLY A 86 1.80 6.77 -34.96
C GLY A 86 2.72 7.14 -33.79
N PRO A 87 2.15 7.42 -32.60
CA PRO A 87 2.96 7.66 -31.41
C PRO A 87 3.59 6.36 -30.89
N MET A 88 4.87 6.47 -30.55
CA MET A 88 5.62 5.48 -29.79
C MET A 88 6.03 6.07 -28.45
N LEU A 89 5.85 5.30 -27.37
CA LEU A 89 6.19 5.73 -26.02
C LEU A 89 7.25 4.86 -25.38
N SER A 90 8.16 5.49 -24.63
CA SER A 90 9.11 4.80 -23.77
C SER A 90 8.96 5.30 -22.33
N PRO A 91 9.03 4.41 -21.31
CA PRO A 91 9.10 4.84 -19.92
C PRO A 91 10.35 5.71 -19.69
N PRO A 92 10.32 6.59 -18.68
CA PRO A 92 11.49 7.39 -18.31
C PRO A 92 12.67 6.50 -17.91
N GLU A 93 13.87 6.91 -18.31
CA GLU A 93 15.10 6.24 -17.90
C GLU A 93 15.43 6.52 -16.43
N VAL A 94 15.93 5.49 -15.75
CA VAL A 94 16.46 5.63 -14.39
C VAL A 94 17.86 6.20 -14.49
N SER A 95 18.11 7.35 -13.86
CA SER A 95 19.45 7.92 -13.81
C SER A 95 20.34 7.15 -12.81
N SER A 96 21.61 6.94 -13.18
CA SER A 96 22.63 6.43 -12.26
C SER A 96 23.02 7.45 -11.19
N GLU A 97 22.80 8.75 -11.45
CA GLU A 97 23.05 9.83 -10.50
C GLU A 97 21.89 9.97 -9.52
N LYS A 98 22.20 9.76 -8.22
CA LYS A 98 21.20 9.63 -7.17
C LYS A 98 20.32 10.87 -6.99
N ASP A 99 20.90 12.06 -7.09
CA ASP A 99 20.18 13.33 -6.86
C ASP A 99 19.32 13.73 -8.06
N VAL A 100 19.80 13.47 -9.29
CA VAL A 100 19.01 13.63 -10.52
C VAL A 100 17.81 12.69 -10.50
N GLU A 101 18.03 11.41 -10.20
CA GLU A 101 16.95 10.42 -10.12
C GLU A 101 15.93 10.77 -9.01
N ARG A 102 16.41 11.21 -7.85
CA ARG A 102 15.54 11.65 -6.75
C ARG A 102 14.67 12.83 -7.14
N THR A 103 15.23 13.80 -7.86
CA THR A 103 14.51 14.98 -8.34
C THR A 103 13.45 14.59 -9.37
N ARG A 104 13.80 13.70 -10.32
CA ARG A 104 12.88 13.14 -11.31
C ARG A 104 11.68 12.43 -10.68
N VAL A 105 11.93 11.48 -9.76
CA VAL A 105 10.86 10.76 -9.05
C VAL A 105 10.02 11.71 -8.20
N ARG A 106 10.64 12.69 -7.54
CA ARG A 106 9.91 13.70 -6.75
C ARG A 106 8.96 14.52 -7.63
N ARG A 107 9.40 14.90 -8.84
CA ARG A 107 8.57 15.61 -9.81
C ARG A 107 7.33 14.79 -10.20
N GLN A 108 7.50 13.51 -10.52
CA GLN A 108 6.39 12.60 -10.82
C GLN A 108 5.38 12.47 -9.67
N GLU A 109 5.87 12.38 -8.43
CA GLU A 109 5.00 12.31 -7.24
C GLU A 109 4.26 13.65 -6.99
N HIS A 110 4.91 14.79 -7.29
CA HIS A 110 4.30 16.11 -7.16
C HIS A 110 3.13 16.34 -8.10
N VAL A 111 3.13 15.76 -9.31
CA VAL A 111 2.00 15.86 -10.26
C VAL A 111 0.68 15.48 -9.57
N ARG A 112 0.63 14.28 -8.99
CA ARG A 112 -0.60 13.75 -8.36
C ARG A 112 -0.88 14.38 -7.00
N ARG A 113 0.17 14.75 -6.26
CA ARG A 113 0.00 15.50 -5.02
C ARG A 113 -0.64 16.86 -5.29
N ASN A 114 -0.15 17.61 -6.29
CA ASN A 114 -0.63 18.95 -6.61
C ASN A 114 -2.07 18.88 -7.14
N GLU A 115 -2.38 17.92 -8.01
CA GLU A 115 -3.77 17.63 -8.42
C GLU A 115 -4.68 17.45 -7.19
N GLN A 116 -4.25 16.65 -6.21
CA GLN A 116 -5.00 16.47 -4.96
C GLN A 116 -5.13 17.77 -4.14
N LEU A 117 -4.07 18.56 -4.02
CA LEU A 117 -4.10 19.84 -3.27
C LEU A 117 -5.00 20.89 -3.95
N ARG A 118 -5.15 20.84 -5.28
CA ARG A 118 -6.07 21.73 -6.01
C ARG A 118 -7.54 21.41 -5.77
N LYS A 119 -7.89 20.21 -5.30
CA LYS A 119 -9.30 19.83 -5.04
C LYS A 119 -9.95 20.78 -4.03
N PRO A 120 -11.13 21.36 -4.32
CA PRO A 120 -11.79 22.33 -3.43
C PRO A 120 -12.05 21.80 -2.01
N SER A 121 -12.35 20.49 -1.88
CA SER A 121 -12.54 19.85 -0.57
C SER A 121 -11.24 19.75 0.24
N VAL A 122 -10.10 19.56 -0.42
CA VAL A 122 -8.78 19.52 0.23
C VAL A 122 -8.35 20.93 0.62
N ARG A 123 -8.51 21.92 -0.27
CA ARG A 123 -8.24 23.34 0.03
C ARG A 123 -9.03 23.82 1.26
N ARG A 124 -10.35 23.56 1.29
CA ARG A 124 -11.21 23.92 2.43
C ARG A 124 -10.76 23.25 3.74
N PHE A 125 -10.37 21.98 3.67
CA PHE A 125 -9.85 21.26 4.83
C PHE A 125 -8.56 21.90 5.37
N LEU A 126 -7.59 22.19 4.50
CA LEU A 126 -6.30 22.79 4.90
C LEU A 126 -6.49 24.18 5.51
N LEU A 127 -7.28 25.03 4.86
CA LEU A 127 -7.61 26.36 5.38
C LEU A 127 -8.35 26.28 6.72
N GLY A 128 -9.23 25.29 6.89
CA GLY A 128 -9.91 25.04 8.15
C GLY A 128 -8.96 24.66 9.29
N MET A 129 -7.95 23.84 9.01
CA MET A 129 -6.92 23.45 9.99
C MET A 129 -5.99 24.61 10.37
N GLU A 130 -5.68 25.50 9.41
CA GLU A 130 -4.82 26.67 9.65
C GLU A 130 -5.54 27.82 10.38
N ARG A 131 -6.87 27.88 10.28
CA ARG A 131 -7.69 28.86 10.99
C ARG A 131 -7.71 28.55 12.49
N ALA A 132 -7.50 29.58 13.30
CA ALA A 132 -7.63 29.46 14.75
C ALA A 132 -9.09 29.18 15.14
N HIS A 133 -9.27 28.26 16.07
CA HIS A 133 -10.52 27.99 16.76
C HIS A 133 -10.29 28.02 18.28
N GLN A 134 -11.36 28.20 19.05
CA GLN A 134 -11.26 28.20 20.51
C GLN A 134 -11.30 26.76 21.04
N HIS A 135 -10.34 26.41 21.89
CA HIS A 135 -10.32 25.15 22.64
C HIS A 135 -9.92 25.46 24.09
N GLY A 136 -10.88 25.34 25.00
CA GLY A 136 -10.77 25.93 26.34
C GLY A 136 -10.58 27.45 26.26
N ASP A 137 -9.60 27.96 26.99
CA ASP A 137 -9.28 29.40 27.05
C ASP A 137 -8.23 29.84 26.00
N ARG A 138 -7.87 28.97 25.06
CA ARG A 138 -6.80 29.21 24.09
C ARG A 138 -7.32 29.22 22.66
N ALA A 139 -6.77 30.10 21.84
CA ALA A 139 -6.92 30.05 20.39
C ALA A 139 -5.90 29.06 19.80
N ILE A 140 -6.41 27.96 19.22
CA ILE A 140 -5.61 26.86 18.69
C ILE A 140 -5.78 26.76 17.17
N SER A 141 -4.67 26.55 16.46
CA SER A 141 -4.65 26.09 15.08
C SER A 141 -3.66 24.95 14.91
N VAL A 142 -3.58 24.38 13.71
CA VAL A 142 -2.59 23.34 13.40
C VAL A 142 -1.14 23.79 13.60
N PHE A 143 -0.85 25.09 13.62
CA PHE A 143 0.49 25.62 13.89
C PHE A 143 0.95 25.37 15.33
N ASN A 144 0.02 25.23 16.29
CA ASN A 144 0.36 24.83 17.67
C ASN A 144 0.92 23.40 17.75
N LEU A 145 0.75 22.59 16.69
CA LEU A 145 1.28 21.23 16.58
C LEU A 145 2.66 21.19 15.90
N MET A 146 3.25 22.37 15.63
CA MET A 146 4.58 22.52 15.04
C MET A 146 5.54 23.05 16.10
N ARG A 147 6.81 22.63 16.04
CA ARG A 147 7.85 23.09 16.95
C ARG A 147 8.64 24.22 16.30
N ASP A 148 8.69 25.40 16.90
CA ASP A 148 9.56 26.47 16.42
C ASP A 148 11.02 26.01 16.45
N GLY A 149 11.68 26.05 15.30
CA GLY A 149 13.02 25.51 15.14
C GLY A 149 14.10 26.35 15.80
N ARG A 150 13.84 27.63 16.09
CA ARG A 150 14.78 28.48 16.85
C ARG A 150 14.77 28.09 18.32
N GLU A 151 13.58 27.98 18.90
CA GLU A 151 13.41 27.49 20.28
C GLU A 151 14.01 26.10 20.47
N LEU A 152 13.79 25.20 19.50
CA LEU A 152 14.38 23.86 19.55
C LEU A 152 15.91 23.89 19.50
N ALA A 153 16.49 24.67 18.59
CA ALA A 153 17.93 24.79 18.47
C ALA A 153 18.56 25.39 19.74
N ASP A 154 17.97 26.44 20.30
CA ASP A 154 18.43 27.08 21.53
C ASP A 154 18.31 26.13 22.74
N SER A 155 17.21 25.39 22.83
CA SER A 155 16.99 24.40 23.91
C SER A 155 18.01 23.26 23.83
N LEU A 156 18.30 22.74 22.65
CA LEU A 156 19.30 21.66 22.47
C LEU A 156 20.73 22.14 22.75
N ALA A 157 21.04 23.40 22.43
CA ALA A 157 22.37 23.96 22.68
C ALA A 157 22.64 24.27 24.16
N SER A 158 21.60 24.59 24.93
CA SER A 158 21.72 25.01 26.33
C SER A 158 21.39 23.91 27.36
N ALA A 159 20.78 22.80 26.92
CA ALA A 159 20.33 21.76 27.84
C ALA A 159 21.49 20.95 28.43
N ILE A 160 21.51 20.84 29.76
CA ILE A 160 22.36 19.89 30.49
C ILE A 160 21.86 18.46 30.26
N ASP A 161 20.53 18.27 30.27
CA ASP A 161 19.86 17.02 29.93
C ASP A 161 19.02 17.22 28.66
N SER A 162 19.53 16.71 27.53
CA SER A 162 18.82 16.81 26.25
C SER A 162 17.58 15.91 26.16
N SER A 163 17.43 14.92 27.05
CA SER A 163 16.24 14.04 27.08
C SER A 163 14.98 14.79 27.56
N SER A 164 15.16 15.92 28.26
CA SER A 164 14.03 16.77 28.64
C SER A 164 13.56 17.70 27.51
N VAL A 165 14.40 17.92 26.48
CA VAL A 165 14.13 18.87 25.39
C VAL A 165 13.19 18.28 24.33
N ILE A 166 13.31 16.98 24.09
CA ILE A 166 12.47 16.22 23.16
C ILE A 166 12.03 14.97 23.90
N LYS A 167 10.72 14.78 24.07
CA LYS A 167 10.12 13.62 24.74
C LYS A 167 9.18 12.89 23.78
N PRO A 168 9.72 12.08 22.85
CA PRO A 168 8.91 11.35 21.88
C PRO A 168 8.02 10.32 22.53
N TYR A 169 6.77 10.23 22.09
CA TYR A 169 5.89 9.10 22.40
C TYR A 169 5.03 8.74 21.20
N VAL A 170 4.59 7.48 21.16
CA VAL A 170 3.66 6.96 20.16
C VAL A 170 2.23 7.29 20.55
N GLN A 171 1.48 7.89 19.63
CA GLN A 171 0.03 8.06 19.72
C GLN A 171 -0.64 7.35 18.54
N ILE A 172 -1.47 6.35 18.85
CA ILE A 172 -2.28 5.65 17.84
C ILE A 172 -3.39 6.59 17.37
N VAL A 173 -3.58 6.70 16.05
CA VAL A 173 -4.64 7.52 15.47
C VAL A 173 -5.91 6.67 15.35
N ASP A 174 -6.91 7.04 16.13
CA ASP A 174 -8.25 6.46 16.13
C ASP A 174 -9.33 7.53 15.86
N GLY A 175 -10.59 7.21 16.17
CA GLY A 175 -11.73 8.12 16.00
C GLY A 175 -11.84 9.24 17.03
N SER A 176 -10.91 9.33 17.99
CA SER A 176 -10.97 10.30 19.07
C SER A 176 -10.51 11.71 18.67
N VAL A 177 -10.72 12.64 19.60
CA VAL A 177 -10.30 14.04 19.52
C VAL A 177 -9.08 14.24 20.41
N CYS A 178 -8.11 15.00 19.92
CA CYS A 178 -6.93 15.40 20.67
C CYS A 178 -7.32 16.33 21.82
N GLU A 179 -7.17 15.87 23.06
CA GLU A 179 -7.52 16.63 24.27
C GLU A 179 -6.80 17.98 24.37
N LEU A 180 -5.59 18.10 23.81
CA LEU A 180 -4.77 19.30 23.87
C LEU A 180 -5.15 20.38 22.83
N THR A 181 -5.88 20.01 21.79
CA THR A 181 -6.10 20.89 20.63
C THR A 181 -7.52 20.88 20.06
N GLY A 182 -8.40 19.97 20.46
CA GLY A 182 -9.76 19.89 19.93
C GLY A 182 -9.88 19.31 18.51
N PHE A 183 -8.76 19.03 17.83
CA PHE A 183 -8.77 18.41 16.50
C PHE A 183 -8.96 16.89 16.58
N ARG A 184 -9.68 16.31 15.61
CA ARG A 184 -9.69 14.85 15.43
C ARG A 184 -8.27 14.36 15.13
N LEU A 185 -7.85 13.24 15.73
CA LEU A 185 -6.50 12.70 15.51
C LEU A 185 -6.25 12.40 14.02
N HIS A 186 -7.27 11.91 13.31
CA HIS A 186 -7.21 11.68 11.88
C HIS A 186 -6.97 12.95 11.06
N ASP A 187 -7.52 14.09 11.48
CA ASP A 187 -7.35 15.37 10.78
C ASP A 187 -5.93 15.93 11.01
N ILE A 188 -5.38 15.77 12.22
CA ILE A 188 -3.96 16.07 12.51
C ILE A 188 -3.07 15.24 11.58
N TRP A 189 -3.23 13.92 11.59
CA TRP A 189 -2.43 13.02 10.77
C TRP A 189 -2.55 13.35 9.28
N ARG A 190 -3.77 13.64 8.80
CA ARG A 190 -4.04 13.99 7.40
C ARG A 190 -3.39 15.32 6.99
N TYR A 191 -3.44 16.35 7.83
CA TYR A 191 -2.80 17.64 7.53
C TYR A 191 -1.30 17.46 7.33
N PHE A 192 -0.61 16.84 8.29
CA PHE A 192 0.84 16.63 8.18
C PHE A 192 1.20 15.70 7.02
N ARG A 193 0.33 14.74 6.67
CA ARG A 193 0.53 13.86 5.51
C ARG A 193 0.53 14.63 4.18
N HIS A 194 -0.19 15.74 4.08
CA HIS A 194 -0.22 16.61 2.90
C HIS A 194 1.08 17.41 2.70
N THR A 195 2.01 17.42 3.66
CA THR A 195 3.31 18.09 3.51
C THR A 195 4.31 17.29 2.66
N TRP A 196 4.05 16.01 2.40
CA TRP A 196 4.98 15.11 1.71
C TRP A 196 4.76 15.06 0.20
N SER A 197 5.78 14.60 -0.54
CA SER A 197 5.80 14.64 -2.01
C SER A 197 4.74 13.79 -2.70
N ASN A 198 4.30 12.68 -2.10
CA ASN A 198 3.34 11.76 -2.72
C ASN A 198 1.90 12.04 -2.28
N ALA A 199 0.94 11.84 -3.19
CA ALA A 199 -0.48 11.98 -2.90
C ALA A 199 -0.94 11.07 -1.75
N TYR A 200 -1.91 11.54 -0.97
CA TYR A 200 -2.54 10.75 0.09
C TYR A 200 -3.64 9.86 -0.49
N SER A 201 -3.59 8.56 -0.21
CA SER A 201 -4.65 7.61 -0.55
C SER A 201 -4.86 6.61 0.59
N THR A 202 -6.11 6.19 0.77
CA THR A 202 -6.46 5.15 1.74
C THR A 202 -6.08 3.78 1.21
N VAL A 203 -5.41 2.98 2.04
CA VAL A 203 -5.09 1.58 1.72
C VAL A 203 -6.28 0.70 2.11
N PRO A 204 -6.80 -0.16 1.21
CA PRO A 204 -7.86 -1.09 1.57
C PRO A 204 -7.37 -2.14 2.57
N GLY A 205 -8.25 -2.60 3.45
CA GLY A 205 -7.95 -3.61 4.47
C GLY A 205 -7.55 -3.01 5.83
N ARG A 206 -6.65 -3.69 6.54
CA ARG A 206 -6.07 -3.21 7.80
C ARG A 206 -5.26 -1.93 7.56
N SER A 207 -5.51 -0.89 8.35
CA SER A 207 -4.73 0.35 8.40
C SER A 207 -4.75 0.96 9.81
N MET A 208 -3.59 1.35 10.31
CA MET A 208 -3.39 1.96 11.62
C MET A 208 -2.40 3.13 11.48
N PRO A 209 -2.92 4.36 11.31
CA PRO A 209 -2.09 5.56 11.31
C PRO A 209 -1.58 5.84 12.73
N ILE A 210 -0.39 6.43 12.81
CA ILE A 210 0.35 6.66 14.04
C ILE A 210 0.96 8.06 13.97
N LEU A 211 0.85 8.80 15.08
CA LEU A 211 1.56 10.04 15.32
C LEU A 211 2.72 9.76 16.29
N ILE A 212 3.89 10.34 16.01
CA ILE A 212 4.99 10.42 16.97
C ILE A 212 5.00 11.86 17.45
N ARG A 213 4.84 12.08 18.75
CA ARG A 213 4.60 13.41 19.33
C ARG A 213 5.63 13.75 20.40
N ASP A 214 5.87 15.04 20.57
CA ASP A 214 6.85 15.57 21.52
C ASP A 214 6.19 16.11 22.79
N ALA A 215 6.18 15.31 23.85
CA ALA A 215 5.63 15.69 25.15
C ALA A 215 6.38 16.84 25.84
N ALA A 216 7.54 17.29 25.32
CA ALA A 216 8.26 18.44 25.87
C ALA A 216 7.61 19.79 25.51
N THR A 217 6.58 19.80 24.65
CA THR A 217 5.96 21.02 24.13
C THR A 217 4.50 21.15 24.60
N PRO A 218 3.94 22.37 24.78
CA PRO A 218 2.61 22.54 25.41
C PRO A 218 1.44 21.82 24.72
N HIS A 219 1.50 21.63 23.40
CA HIS A 219 0.44 20.98 22.61
C HIS A 219 0.90 19.66 21.99
N HIS A 220 2.01 19.11 22.47
CA HIS A 220 2.64 17.91 21.98
C HIS A 220 2.88 17.97 20.45
N ALA A 221 3.82 18.79 20.00
CA ALA A 221 4.17 18.98 18.60
C ALA A 221 4.39 17.63 17.89
N VAL A 222 4.06 17.57 16.60
CA VAL A 222 4.25 16.36 15.81
C VAL A 222 5.72 16.24 15.42
N ILE A 223 6.35 15.12 15.79
CA ILE A 223 7.71 14.75 15.38
C ILE A 223 7.68 14.06 14.02
N GLY A 224 6.69 13.20 13.80
CA GLY A 224 6.56 12.45 12.57
C GLY A 224 5.30 11.61 12.49
N LEU A 225 5.12 10.99 11.33
CA LEU A 225 3.98 10.15 11.01
C LEU A 225 4.46 8.74 10.66
N ALA A 226 3.72 7.75 11.14
CA ALA A 226 3.81 6.39 10.66
C ALA A 226 2.43 5.85 10.28
N ALA A 227 2.37 4.76 9.50
CA ALA A 227 1.16 3.97 9.34
C ALA A 227 1.49 2.53 9.00
N ILE A 228 0.92 1.60 9.76
CA ILE A 228 0.95 0.16 9.46
C ILE A 228 -0.31 -0.17 8.67
N SER A 229 -0.15 -0.79 7.50
CA SER A 229 -1.28 -1.21 6.65
C SER A 229 -1.10 -2.63 6.14
N SER A 230 -2.16 -3.17 5.54
CA SER A 230 -2.11 -4.48 4.89
C SER A 230 -0.97 -4.53 3.87
N PRO A 231 -0.19 -5.62 3.83
CA PRO A 231 0.99 -5.67 3.00
C PRO A 231 0.63 -5.88 1.54
N VAL A 232 1.52 -5.44 0.65
CA VAL A 232 1.46 -5.85 -0.76
C VAL A 232 1.77 -7.35 -0.83
N VAL A 233 0.78 -8.14 -1.26
CA VAL A 233 0.84 -9.61 -1.18
C VAL A 233 1.89 -10.23 -2.10
N GLN A 234 2.19 -9.60 -3.24
CA GLN A 234 3.05 -10.17 -4.29
C GLN A 234 4.41 -9.45 -4.38
N ILE A 235 5.26 -9.64 -3.36
CA ILE A 235 6.63 -9.15 -3.37
C ILE A 235 7.56 -10.37 -3.32
N ALA A 236 8.05 -10.79 -4.48
CA ALA A 236 8.87 -11.99 -4.62
C ALA A 236 10.18 -11.88 -3.83
N GLU A 237 10.80 -10.70 -3.80
CA GLU A 237 12.06 -10.45 -3.10
C GLU A 237 11.90 -10.62 -1.58
N ARG A 238 10.80 -10.10 -1.00
CA ARG A 238 10.45 -10.31 0.41
C ARG A 238 10.18 -11.79 0.67
N ASP A 239 9.41 -12.44 -0.20
CA ASP A 239 9.00 -13.82 0.03
C ASP A 239 10.19 -14.79 -0.04
N ALA A 240 11.12 -14.56 -0.96
CA ALA A 240 12.40 -15.26 -1.00
C ALA A 240 13.24 -14.98 0.26
N TRP A 241 13.31 -13.73 0.72
CA TRP A 241 14.08 -13.38 1.92
C TRP A 241 13.53 -14.03 3.19
N ILE A 242 12.20 -14.09 3.36
CA ILE A 242 11.53 -14.70 4.52
C ILE A 242 11.77 -16.22 4.58
N GLY A 243 12.07 -16.88 3.46
CA GLY A 243 12.15 -18.35 3.43
C GLY A 243 10.83 -19.04 3.09
N TRP A 244 9.74 -18.30 2.87
CA TRP A 244 8.38 -18.85 2.71
C TRP A 244 7.84 -18.82 1.28
N ASP A 245 8.67 -18.45 0.29
CA ASP A 245 8.26 -18.61 -1.10
C ASP A 245 7.84 -20.06 -1.37
N THR A 246 6.79 -20.25 -2.16
CA THR A 246 6.14 -21.55 -2.31
C THR A 246 7.10 -22.61 -2.85
N ASP A 247 7.89 -22.27 -3.86
CA ASP A 247 8.78 -23.24 -4.50
C ASP A 247 10.01 -23.48 -3.63
N MET A 248 10.54 -22.43 -3.00
CA MET A 248 11.67 -22.56 -2.08
C MET A 248 11.33 -23.38 -0.82
N PHE A 249 10.15 -23.16 -0.22
CA PHE A 249 9.73 -23.94 0.96
C PHE A 249 9.42 -25.40 0.58
N LEU A 250 8.84 -25.64 -0.60
CA LEU A 250 8.65 -27.01 -1.08
C LEU A 250 9.99 -27.74 -1.25
N SER A 251 11.00 -27.08 -1.84
CA SER A 251 12.34 -27.67 -1.97
C SER A 251 13.01 -27.91 -0.61
N ASP A 252 12.80 -27.04 0.38
CA ASP A 252 13.29 -27.29 1.75
C ASP A 252 12.59 -28.48 2.41
N LEU A 253 11.29 -28.66 2.21
CA LEU A 253 10.56 -29.84 2.70
C LEU A 253 11.03 -31.14 2.04
N GLU A 254 11.39 -31.10 0.76
CA GLU A 254 11.96 -32.26 0.05
C GLU A 254 13.35 -32.62 0.60
N ALA A 255 14.19 -31.62 0.85
CA ALA A 255 15.55 -31.83 1.37
C ALA A 255 15.55 -32.22 2.85
N ASN A 256 14.70 -31.57 3.65
CA ASN A 256 14.68 -31.64 5.11
C ASN A 256 13.26 -31.87 5.65
N PRO A 257 12.60 -33.01 5.34
CA PRO A 257 11.26 -33.29 5.84
C PRO A 257 11.30 -33.47 7.36
N THR A 258 10.32 -32.90 8.05
CA THR A 258 10.18 -33.01 9.51
C THR A 258 8.79 -33.52 9.88
N GLU A 259 8.70 -34.23 11.00
CA GLU A 259 7.41 -34.69 11.55
C GLU A 259 6.45 -33.50 11.81
N LYS A 260 7.00 -32.39 12.31
CA LYS A 260 6.28 -31.12 12.49
C LYS A 260 5.62 -30.64 11.19
N ALA A 261 6.35 -30.67 10.08
CA ALA A 261 5.81 -30.27 8.78
C ALA A 261 4.75 -31.25 8.27
N GLY A 262 4.91 -32.55 8.52
CA GLY A 262 3.89 -33.56 8.20
C GLY A 262 2.58 -33.31 8.93
N ARG A 263 2.64 -33.16 10.26
CA ARG A 263 1.47 -32.85 11.09
C ARG A 263 0.83 -31.51 10.71
N TRP A 264 1.64 -30.50 10.39
CA TRP A 264 1.15 -29.23 9.88
C TRP A 264 0.38 -29.39 8.57
N LEU A 265 0.91 -30.15 7.61
CA LEU A 265 0.27 -30.36 6.32
C LEU A 265 -1.09 -31.06 6.46
N GLU A 266 -1.14 -32.13 7.25
CA GLU A 266 -2.36 -32.88 7.54
C GLU A 266 -3.42 -32.00 8.21
N HIS A 267 -3.06 -31.35 9.33
CA HIS A 267 -3.98 -30.49 10.07
C HIS A 267 -4.48 -29.31 9.23
N ARG A 268 -3.65 -28.77 8.33
CA ARG A 268 -4.04 -27.67 7.44
C ARG A 268 -5.11 -28.06 6.42
N ILE A 269 -5.04 -29.27 5.87
CA ILE A 269 -6.03 -29.74 4.89
C ILE A 269 -7.40 -29.87 5.58
N GLU A 270 -7.44 -30.48 6.76
CA GLU A 270 -8.68 -30.70 7.51
C GLU A 270 -9.28 -29.38 8.01
N SER A 271 -8.49 -28.57 8.72
CA SER A 271 -8.97 -27.28 9.26
C SER A 271 -9.48 -26.33 8.17
N GLN A 272 -8.88 -26.32 6.97
CA GLN A 272 -9.35 -25.48 5.86
C GLN A 272 -10.69 -25.96 5.27
N ILE A 273 -11.00 -27.26 5.33
CA ILE A 273 -12.30 -27.78 4.90
C ILE A 273 -13.36 -27.41 5.94
N ASP A 274 -13.07 -27.63 7.22
CA ASP A 274 -14.00 -27.36 8.34
C ASP A 274 -14.29 -25.87 8.54
N GLU A 275 -13.40 -24.99 8.08
CA GLU A 275 -13.61 -23.54 8.09
C GLU A 275 -14.65 -23.06 7.05
N ILE A 276 -15.11 -23.90 6.11
CA ILE A 276 -16.03 -23.47 5.05
C ILE A 276 -17.47 -23.81 5.41
N TYR A 277 -18.36 -22.82 5.33
CA TYR A 277 -19.80 -23.06 5.43
C TYR A 277 -20.25 -23.98 4.28
N THR A 278 -21.08 -24.98 4.54
CA THR A 278 -21.46 -25.99 3.55
C THR A 278 -22.95 -26.28 3.46
N ASP A 279 -23.77 -25.80 4.39
CA ASP A 279 -25.19 -26.19 4.50
C ASP A 279 -25.98 -25.92 3.21
N ASP A 280 -25.80 -24.74 2.59
CA ASP A 280 -26.46 -24.39 1.33
C ASP A 280 -25.93 -25.16 0.10
N LEU A 281 -24.74 -25.74 0.20
CA LEU A 281 -24.16 -26.63 -0.81
C LEU A 281 -24.70 -28.06 -0.66
N VAL A 282 -24.88 -28.52 0.57
CA VAL A 282 -25.52 -29.81 0.89
C VAL A 282 -27.00 -29.78 0.46
N GLN A 283 -27.73 -28.74 0.86
CA GLN A 283 -29.15 -28.58 0.51
C GLN A 283 -29.36 -28.52 -1.01
N ALA A 284 -28.41 -27.92 -1.74
CA ALA A 284 -28.45 -27.84 -3.20
C ALA A 284 -27.95 -29.11 -3.90
N GLY A 285 -27.55 -30.15 -3.17
CA GLY A 285 -27.00 -31.39 -3.73
C GLY A 285 -25.67 -31.21 -4.46
N VAL A 286 -24.93 -30.14 -4.19
CA VAL A 286 -23.61 -29.90 -4.77
C VAL A 286 -22.59 -30.83 -4.12
N ILE A 287 -22.70 -31.02 -2.82
CA ILE A 287 -21.91 -31.96 -2.02
C ILE A 287 -22.84 -32.92 -1.27
N GLU A 288 -22.35 -34.13 -1.02
CA GLU A 288 -23.09 -35.13 -0.23
C GLU A 288 -22.75 -35.02 1.26
N PRO A 289 -23.72 -35.27 2.16
CA PRO A 289 -23.46 -35.40 3.59
C PRO A 289 -22.71 -36.72 3.87
N GLY A 290 -21.37 -36.69 3.91
CA GLY A 290 -20.60 -37.94 4.02
C GLY A 290 -19.13 -37.86 4.48
N GLY A 291 -18.64 -36.72 4.97
CA GLY A 291 -17.23 -36.56 5.36
C GLY A 291 -16.25 -36.90 4.22
N ARG A 292 -15.12 -37.58 4.50
CA ARG A 292 -14.11 -37.95 3.48
C ARG A 292 -14.66 -38.72 2.27
N ARG A 293 -15.80 -39.43 2.41
CA ARG A 293 -16.44 -40.15 1.29
C ARG A 293 -17.01 -39.23 0.20
N SER A 294 -17.13 -37.92 0.46
CA SER A 294 -17.60 -36.93 -0.51
C SER A 294 -16.50 -36.32 -1.39
N TYR A 295 -15.22 -36.74 -1.26
CA TYR A 295 -14.09 -36.12 -1.98
C TYR A 295 -13.86 -36.74 -3.37
N THR A 296 -14.93 -37.11 -4.06
CA THR A 296 -14.85 -37.75 -5.38
C THR A 296 -14.60 -36.74 -6.49
N ALA A 297 -13.99 -37.19 -7.60
CA ALA A 297 -13.78 -36.36 -8.79
C ALA A 297 -15.09 -35.76 -9.34
N ASP A 298 -16.21 -36.48 -9.20
CA ASP A 298 -17.55 -36.03 -9.57
C ASP A 298 -18.04 -34.88 -8.67
N THR A 299 -17.82 -34.97 -7.36
CA THR A 299 -18.12 -33.87 -6.42
C THR A 299 -17.27 -32.63 -6.72
N VAL A 300 -15.99 -32.81 -7.02
CA VAL A 300 -15.09 -31.71 -7.45
C VAL A 300 -15.61 -31.05 -8.74
N ALA A 301 -16.09 -31.82 -9.71
CA ALA A 301 -16.67 -31.29 -10.94
C ALA A 301 -17.95 -30.47 -10.68
N ARG A 302 -18.86 -30.96 -9.82
CA ARG A 302 -20.05 -30.20 -9.39
C ARG A 302 -19.70 -28.89 -8.72
N LEU A 303 -18.74 -28.89 -7.78
CA LEU A 303 -18.27 -27.69 -7.09
C LEU A 303 -17.69 -26.66 -8.07
N ARG A 304 -16.89 -27.10 -9.05
CA ARG A 304 -16.35 -26.21 -10.10
C ARG A 304 -17.46 -25.60 -10.97
N ALA A 305 -18.48 -26.38 -11.32
CA ALA A 305 -19.63 -25.89 -12.08
C ALA A 305 -20.47 -24.88 -11.27
N ASP A 306 -20.71 -25.14 -9.98
CA ASP A 306 -21.39 -24.21 -9.07
C ASP A 306 -20.60 -22.90 -8.93
N ALA A 307 -19.27 -23.00 -8.75
CA ALA A 307 -18.39 -21.84 -8.66
C ALA A 307 -18.50 -20.92 -9.88
N GLU A 308 -18.47 -21.47 -11.09
CA GLU A 308 -18.58 -20.70 -12.33
C GLU A 308 -20.00 -20.12 -12.52
N ARG A 309 -21.04 -20.91 -12.22
CA ARG A 309 -22.44 -20.46 -12.28
C ARG A 309 -22.66 -19.22 -11.41
N TYR A 310 -22.20 -19.26 -10.16
CA TYR A 310 -22.37 -18.14 -9.22
C TYR A 310 -21.43 -16.96 -9.51
N ARG A 311 -20.26 -17.20 -10.11
CA ARG A 311 -19.39 -16.13 -10.63
C ARG A 311 -20.10 -15.31 -11.71
N GLN A 312 -20.76 -15.97 -12.66
CA GLN A 312 -21.53 -15.30 -13.71
C GLN A 312 -22.73 -14.54 -13.15
N LYS A 313 -23.47 -15.13 -12.21
CA LYS A 313 -24.56 -14.44 -11.50
C LYS A 313 -24.05 -13.21 -10.76
N HIS A 314 -22.89 -13.30 -10.11
CA HIS A 314 -22.27 -12.17 -9.42
C HIS A 314 -21.97 -11.02 -10.38
N HIS A 315 -21.29 -11.29 -11.50
CA HIS A 315 -20.95 -10.28 -12.50
C HIS A 315 -22.17 -9.63 -13.17
N ARG A 316 -23.26 -10.38 -13.38
CA ARG A 316 -24.49 -9.86 -14.03
C ARG A 316 -25.40 -9.08 -13.07
N GLY A 317 -25.53 -9.51 -11.82
CA GLY A 317 -26.62 -9.06 -10.94
C GLY A 317 -26.20 -8.43 -9.60
N SER A 318 -24.93 -8.48 -9.19
CA SER A 318 -24.55 -7.96 -7.86
C SER A 318 -24.32 -6.46 -7.89
N THR A 319 -25.08 -5.74 -7.06
CA THR A 319 -24.87 -4.31 -6.82
C THR A 319 -24.19 -4.08 -5.47
N ILE A 320 -23.38 -3.03 -5.39
CA ILE A 320 -22.71 -2.63 -4.13
C ILE A 320 -23.75 -2.38 -3.01
N ARG A 321 -24.92 -1.83 -3.37
CA ARG A 321 -25.99 -1.53 -2.42
C ARG A 321 -26.58 -2.79 -1.79
N ALA A 322 -26.83 -3.83 -2.59
CA ALA A 322 -27.35 -5.10 -2.07
C ALA A 322 -26.40 -5.75 -1.06
N VAL A 323 -25.09 -5.77 -1.35
CA VAL A 323 -24.09 -6.34 -0.42
C VAL A 323 -23.92 -5.50 0.84
N ARG A 324 -24.00 -4.16 0.74
CA ARG A 324 -23.91 -3.26 1.90
C ARG A 324 -25.12 -3.32 2.82
N ASN A 325 -26.27 -3.78 2.33
CA ASN A 325 -27.49 -3.92 3.13
C ASN A 325 -27.48 -5.17 4.02
N ILE A 326 -26.59 -6.14 3.76
CA ILE A 326 -26.43 -7.31 4.63
C ILE A 326 -25.84 -6.84 5.96
N GLU A 327 -26.50 -7.18 7.07
CA GLU A 327 -26.03 -6.84 8.41
C GLU A 327 -24.59 -7.32 8.63
N LYS A 328 -23.86 -6.61 9.50
CA LYS A 328 -22.42 -6.87 9.68
C LYS A 328 -22.12 -8.30 10.12
N ASP A 329 -22.99 -8.87 10.95
CA ASP A 329 -22.79 -10.17 11.58
C ASP A 329 -23.68 -11.27 11.01
N ALA A 330 -24.45 -10.99 9.95
CA ALA A 330 -25.23 -11.97 9.20
C ALA A 330 -24.31 -12.84 8.31
N TRP A 331 -23.42 -13.60 8.93
CA TRP A 331 -22.36 -14.34 8.25
C TRP A 331 -22.88 -15.41 7.31
N VAL A 332 -23.98 -16.08 7.66
CA VAL A 332 -24.65 -17.07 6.80
C VAL A 332 -25.18 -16.41 5.52
N GLU A 333 -25.93 -15.32 5.64
CA GLU A 333 -26.46 -14.58 4.48
C GLU A 333 -25.31 -14.09 3.57
N ARG A 334 -24.20 -13.63 4.16
CA ARG A 334 -22.99 -13.27 3.41
C ARG A 334 -22.38 -14.48 2.70
N ALA A 335 -22.30 -15.63 3.37
CA ALA A 335 -21.75 -16.86 2.80
C ALA A 335 -22.56 -17.34 1.59
N GLU A 336 -23.88 -17.19 1.63
CA GLU A 336 -24.83 -17.58 0.57
C GLU A 336 -24.90 -16.58 -0.59
N SER A 337 -24.34 -15.37 -0.42
CA SER A 337 -24.24 -14.39 -1.51
C SER A 337 -23.50 -14.97 -2.73
N HIS A 338 -23.82 -14.48 -3.92
CA HIS A 338 -23.24 -15.00 -5.17
C HIS A 338 -21.69 -14.98 -5.19
N LEU A 339 -21.08 -13.95 -4.60
CA LEU A 339 -19.62 -13.83 -4.52
C LEU A 339 -19.02 -14.92 -3.63
N PHE A 340 -19.54 -15.08 -2.41
CA PHE A 340 -18.96 -15.98 -1.43
C PHE A 340 -19.32 -17.44 -1.72
N ARG A 341 -20.52 -17.74 -2.23
CA ARG A 341 -20.81 -19.09 -2.74
C ARG A 341 -19.87 -19.50 -3.87
N SER A 342 -19.65 -18.63 -4.87
CA SER A 342 -18.69 -18.90 -5.94
C SER A 342 -17.28 -19.20 -5.40
N LYS A 343 -16.83 -18.42 -4.41
CA LYS A 343 -15.53 -18.62 -3.77
C LYS A 343 -15.46 -19.90 -2.93
N ARG A 344 -16.46 -20.17 -2.08
CA ARG A 344 -16.53 -21.37 -1.24
C ARG A 344 -16.53 -22.62 -2.11
N SER A 345 -17.35 -22.68 -3.16
CA SER A 345 -17.39 -23.80 -4.09
C SER A 345 -16.05 -24.02 -4.80
N ALA A 346 -15.38 -22.94 -5.27
CA ALA A 346 -14.05 -23.05 -5.87
C ALA A 346 -12.99 -23.53 -4.87
N VAL A 347 -13.01 -22.98 -3.66
CA VAL A 347 -12.09 -23.31 -2.57
C VAL A 347 -12.24 -24.76 -2.15
N LEU A 348 -13.47 -25.25 -1.96
CA LEU A 348 -13.78 -26.64 -1.60
C LEU A 348 -13.39 -27.60 -2.72
N ALA A 349 -13.64 -27.25 -3.98
CA ALA A 349 -13.20 -28.09 -5.11
C ALA A 349 -11.69 -28.35 -5.07
N ASP A 350 -10.91 -27.29 -4.81
CA ASP A 350 -9.46 -27.40 -4.67
C ASP A 350 -9.07 -28.20 -3.41
N LEU A 351 -9.76 -28.00 -2.28
CA LEU A 351 -9.45 -28.71 -1.03
C LEU A 351 -9.79 -30.21 -1.10
N PHE A 352 -10.90 -30.59 -1.74
CA PHE A 352 -11.27 -31.99 -1.91
C PHE A 352 -10.28 -32.71 -2.82
N GLU A 353 -9.83 -32.06 -3.91
CA GLU A 353 -8.76 -32.60 -4.77
C GLU A 353 -7.43 -32.76 -4.00
N ILE A 354 -7.11 -31.83 -3.10
CA ILE A 354 -5.93 -31.94 -2.22
C ILE A 354 -6.11 -33.10 -1.24
N ALA A 355 -7.25 -33.18 -0.56
CA ALA A 355 -7.53 -34.20 0.45
C ALA A 355 -7.55 -35.62 -0.13
N GLU A 356 -8.10 -35.79 -1.34
CA GLU A 356 -8.06 -37.07 -2.08
C GLU A 356 -6.62 -37.52 -2.33
N ARG A 357 -5.76 -36.62 -2.84
CA ARG A 357 -4.41 -36.99 -3.31
C ARG A 357 -3.34 -36.99 -2.22
N VAL A 358 -3.45 -36.10 -1.24
CA VAL A 358 -2.47 -35.96 -0.15
C VAL A 358 -2.97 -36.68 1.09
N GLY A 359 -4.25 -36.53 1.44
CA GLY A 359 -4.82 -37.10 2.65
C GLY A 359 -4.81 -38.62 2.70
N GLY A 360 -4.79 -39.31 1.55
CA GLY A 360 -4.61 -40.77 1.49
C GLY A 360 -3.28 -41.23 2.11
N HIS A 361 -2.17 -40.54 1.82
CA HIS A 361 -0.87 -40.86 2.41
C HIS A 361 -0.88 -40.75 3.94
N PHE A 362 -1.52 -39.72 4.49
CA PHE A 362 -1.63 -39.52 5.94
C PHE A 362 -2.67 -40.43 6.61
N ALA A 363 -3.62 -40.98 5.83
CA ALA A 363 -4.57 -41.98 6.33
C ALA A 363 -3.95 -43.38 6.44
N ASP A 364 -3.08 -43.72 5.48
CA ASP A 364 -2.46 -45.05 5.38
C ASP A 364 -1.19 -45.16 6.23
N GLU A 365 -0.49 -44.05 6.46
CA GLU A 365 0.75 -43.99 7.24
C GLU A 365 0.58 -43.12 8.50
N PRO A 366 0.56 -43.72 9.70
CA PRO A 366 0.39 -42.97 10.96
C PRO A 366 1.60 -42.11 11.34
N ASP A 367 2.81 -42.42 10.84
CA ASP A 367 3.96 -41.56 11.06
C ASP A 367 3.96 -40.37 10.09
N ALA A 368 3.67 -39.18 10.62
CA ALA A 368 3.52 -37.97 9.80
C ALA A 368 4.77 -37.61 8.99
N LEU A 369 5.97 -37.98 9.44
CA LEU A 369 7.20 -37.76 8.69
C LEU A 369 7.28 -38.70 7.48
N GLN A 370 6.97 -39.99 7.66
CA GLN A 370 6.95 -40.95 6.56
C GLN A 370 5.81 -40.65 5.57
N ALA A 371 4.63 -40.29 6.06
CA ALA A 371 3.51 -39.87 5.21
C ALA A 371 3.89 -38.67 4.33
N LEU A 372 4.54 -37.66 4.91
CA LEU A 372 5.06 -36.52 4.16
C LEU A 372 6.10 -36.93 3.10
N LYS A 373 7.05 -37.80 3.46
CA LYS A 373 8.06 -38.28 2.51
C LYS A 373 7.43 -39.02 1.32
N GLN A 374 6.47 -39.90 1.58
CA GLN A 374 5.73 -40.63 0.55
C GLN A 374 4.95 -39.67 -0.36
N ALA A 375 4.25 -38.68 0.23
CA ALA A 375 3.51 -37.67 -0.53
C ALA A 375 4.41 -36.77 -1.39
N LEU A 376 5.64 -36.46 -0.94
CA LEU A 376 6.59 -35.68 -1.72
C LEU A 376 7.22 -36.47 -2.88
N GLN A 377 7.29 -37.80 -2.77
CA GLN A 377 7.78 -38.68 -3.83
C GLN A 377 6.76 -38.89 -4.96
N ASP A 378 5.45 -38.80 -4.68
CA ASP A 378 4.42 -38.81 -5.72
C ASP A 378 4.31 -37.42 -6.41
N PRO A 379 4.59 -37.30 -7.72
CA PRO A 379 4.46 -36.05 -8.45
C PRO A 379 3.06 -35.40 -8.35
N LYS A 380 2.00 -36.19 -8.25
CA LYS A 380 0.62 -35.69 -8.15
C LYS A 380 0.33 -35.13 -6.76
N ALA A 381 0.67 -35.85 -5.70
CA ALA A 381 0.54 -35.37 -4.33
C ALA A 381 1.44 -34.15 -4.09
N ARG A 382 2.70 -34.17 -4.54
CA ARG A 382 3.63 -33.03 -4.50
C ARG A 382 3.05 -31.76 -5.11
N ALA A 383 2.39 -31.86 -6.27
CA ALA A 383 1.73 -30.71 -6.89
C ALA A 383 0.60 -30.13 -6.02
N GLN A 384 -0.09 -30.97 -5.24
CA GLN A 384 -1.11 -30.53 -4.28
C GLN A 384 -0.48 -29.94 -3.01
N VAL A 385 0.62 -30.50 -2.48
CA VAL A 385 1.39 -29.91 -1.37
C VAL A 385 1.80 -28.47 -1.71
N ARG A 386 2.30 -28.25 -2.93
CA ARG A 386 2.60 -26.91 -3.45
C ARG A 386 1.39 -25.96 -3.36
N LYS A 387 0.18 -26.44 -3.69
CA LYS A 387 -1.05 -25.64 -3.55
C LYS A 387 -1.36 -25.34 -2.08
N VAL A 388 -1.21 -26.30 -1.17
CA VAL A 388 -1.42 -26.08 0.28
C VAL A 388 -0.48 -24.98 0.80
N ILE A 389 0.81 -25.06 0.48
CA ILE A 389 1.80 -24.03 0.87
C ILE A 389 1.38 -22.65 0.35
N ARG A 390 0.99 -22.57 -0.93
CA ARG A 390 0.54 -21.31 -1.54
C ARG A 390 -0.69 -20.74 -0.84
N ARG A 391 -1.63 -21.59 -0.42
CA ARG A 391 -2.85 -21.19 0.31
C ARG A 391 -2.53 -20.71 1.72
N ALA A 392 -1.74 -21.48 2.46
CA ALA A 392 -1.28 -21.11 3.81
C ALA A 392 -0.60 -19.73 3.82
N ARG A 393 0.28 -19.47 2.84
CA ARG A 393 0.88 -18.14 2.66
C ARG A 393 -0.15 -17.06 2.37
N GLY A 394 -1.09 -17.32 1.45
CA GLY A 394 -2.13 -16.36 1.05
C GLY A 394 -3.06 -15.95 2.20
N GLU A 395 -3.35 -16.86 3.13
CA GLU A 395 -4.18 -16.62 4.32
C GLU A 395 -3.42 -15.84 5.40
N ARG A 396 -2.13 -16.15 5.59
CA ARG A 396 -1.31 -15.57 6.65
C ARG A 396 -0.69 -14.22 6.28
N VAL A 397 -0.32 -13.99 5.02
CA VAL A 397 0.35 -12.74 4.60
C VAL A 397 -0.46 -11.49 4.91
N GLY A 398 -1.79 -11.52 4.78
CA GLY A 398 -2.62 -10.36 5.12
C GLY A 398 -2.88 -10.16 6.61
N THR A 399 -2.35 -11.03 7.48
CA THR A 399 -2.73 -11.10 8.90
C THR A 399 -1.54 -10.95 9.84
N VAL A 400 -0.42 -11.65 9.57
CA VAL A 400 0.79 -11.62 10.41
C VAL A 400 1.93 -10.77 9.84
N VAL A 401 1.80 -10.36 8.57
CA VAL A 401 2.71 -9.42 7.92
C VAL A 401 1.97 -8.10 7.74
N ALA A 402 2.69 -6.99 7.88
CA ALA A 402 2.17 -5.66 7.55
C ALA A 402 3.22 -4.82 6.83
N ASP A 403 2.77 -3.81 6.10
CA ASP A 403 3.65 -2.82 5.49
C ASP A 403 3.57 -1.49 6.26
N LEU A 404 4.73 -0.92 6.56
CA LEU A 404 4.88 0.47 6.97
C LEU A 404 4.75 1.36 5.73
N THR A 405 3.53 1.84 5.46
CA THR A 405 3.15 2.58 4.24
C THR A 405 3.41 4.07 4.34
N VAL A 406 3.54 4.59 5.56
CA VAL A 406 3.90 5.97 5.89
C VAL A 406 4.98 5.89 6.95
N CYS A 407 6.09 6.61 6.77
CA CYS A 407 7.15 6.75 7.76
C CYS A 407 8.00 7.96 7.42
N GLY A 408 8.03 8.93 8.32
CA GLY A 408 8.85 10.12 8.12
C GLY A 408 8.68 11.11 9.26
N ALA A 409 9.73 11.88 9.51
CA ALA A 409 9.66 13.02 10.40
C ALA A 409 9.20 14.27 9.66
N VAL A 410 8.57 15.17 10.40
CA VAL A 410 8.22 16.52 9.94
C VAL A 410 9.28 17.52 10.38
N ALA A 411 9.30 18.69 9.77
CA ALA A 411 10.19 19.77 10.22
C ALA A 411 9.79 20.27 11.61
N PRO A 412 10.73 20.74 12.44
CA PRO A 412 12.19 20.77 12.22
C PRO A 412 12.91 19.44 12.58
N TYR A 413 12.21 18.46 13.16
CA TYR A 413 12.79 17.20 13.66
C TYR A 413 13.44 16.34 12.57
N ASN A 414 13.02 16.48 11.31
CA ASN A 414 13.67 15.81 10.17
C ASN A 414 15.16 16.16 10.07
N ALA A 415 15.59 17.37 10.45
CA ALA A 415 16.99 17.79 10.47
C ALA A 415 17.84 16.99 11.48
N LEU A 416 17.21 16.54 12.57
CA LEU A 416 17.79 15.69 13.63
C LEU A 416 17.74 14.19 13.31
N ALA A 417 17.44 13.82 12.05
CA ALA A 417 17.23 12.43 11.64
C ALA A 417 16.11 11.72 12.42
N ALA A 418 15.08 12.44 12.88
CA ALA A 418 13.93 11.85 13.56
C ALA A 418 13.14 10.88 12.66
N GLY A 419 13.36 10.86 11.34
CA GLY A 419 12.80 9.81 10.47
C GLY A 419 13.22 8.39 10.89
N LYS A 420 14.35 8.27 11.62
CA LYS A 420 14.84 7.00 12.18
C LYS A 420 14.18 6.63 13.48
N LEU A 421 13.96 7.63 14.34
CA LEU A 421 13.11 7.51 15.52
C LEU A 421 11.73 7.01 15.12
N VAL A 422 11.11 7.63 14.11
CA VAL A 422 9.80 7.23 13.58
C VAL A 422 9.83 5.78 13.07
N GLY A 423 10.87 5.38 12.33
CA GLY A 423 11.02 4.00 11.87
C GLY A 423 11.16 3.00 13.01
N ALA A 424 11.98 3.28 14.02
CA ALA A 424 12.15 2.41 15.19
C ALA A 424 10.85 2.33 16.02
N LEU A 425 10.21 3.46 16.32
CA LEU A 425 8.96 3.51 17.08
C LEU A 425 7.79 2.86 16.31
N ALA A 426 7.79 2.88 14.98
CA ALA A 426 6.77 2.23 14.17
C ALA A 426 6.75 0.69 14.32
N VAL A 427 7.81 0.09 14.87
CA VAL A 427 7.89 -1.34 15.16
C VAL A 427 8.09 -1.61 16.65
N SER A 428 7.73 -0.65 17.51
CA SER A 428 7.86 -0.74 18.97
C SER A 428 6.80 -1.64 19.61
N PRO A 429 7.07 -2.18 20.81
CA PRO A 429 6.10 -2.95 21.61
C PRO A 429 4.70 -2.35 21.66
N LYS A 430 4.58 -1.05 21.95
CA LYS A 430 3.32 -0.31 21.99
C LYS A 430 2.55 -0.35 20.67
N VAL A 431 3.24 -0.28 19.54
CA VAL A 431 2.62 -0.38 18.21
C VAL A 431 2.17 -1.82 17.92
N LEU A 432 2.96 -2.83 18.27
CA LEU A 432 2.58 -4.24 18.11
C LEU A 432 1.34 -4.57 18.95
N SER A 433 1.32 -4.15 20.21
CA SER A 433 0.20 -4.34 21.14
C SER A 433 -1.07 -3.63 20.63
N ALA A 434 -0.95 -2.37 20.19
CA ALA A 434 -2.07 -1.63 19.61
C ALA A 434 -2.61 -2.28 18.32
N TYR A 435 -1.73 -2.80 17.46
CA TYR A 435 -2.14 -3.51 16.25
C TYR A 435 -2.91 -4.79 16.60
N ARG A 436 -2.39 -5.58 17.55
CA ARG A 436 -3.04 -6.81 18.04
C ARG A 436 -4.42 -6.50 18.59
N ALA A 437 -4.54 -5.51 19.49
CA ALA A 437 -5.81 -5.10 20.08
C ALA A 437 -6.82 -4.65 19.02
N LYS A 438 -6.38 -3.86 18.03
CA LYS A 438 -7.24 -3.35 16.95
C LYS A 438 -7.80 -4.45 16.04
N TYR A 439 -7.06 -5.55 15.83
CA TYR A 439 -7.41 -6.60 14.87
C TYR A 439 -7.76 -7.95 15.48
N THR A 440 -7.81 -8.05 16.81
CA THR A 440 -8.46 -9.17 17.53
C THR A 440 -9.97 -8.98 17.44
N ARG A 441 -10.52 -9.30 16.26
CA ARG A 441 -11.94 -9.19 15.92
C ARG A 441 -12.25 -10.06 14.68
N PRO A 442 -13.54 -10.37 14.40
CA PRO A 442 -13.92 -11.15 13.23
C PRO A 442 -13.41 -10.54 11.92
N SER A 443 -12.78 -11.36 11.08
CA SER A 443 -12.34 -10.99 9.74
C SER A 443 -13.49 -11.14 8.75
N GLU A 444 -13.86 -10.08 8.04
CA GLU A 444 -15.04 -10.07 7.15
C GLU A 444 -15.01 -11.17 6.09
N ILE A 445 -13.87 -11.35 5.41
CA ILE A 445 -13.76 -12.37 4.34
C ILE A 445 -13.76 -13.77 4.93
N ALA A 446 -13.00 -14.01 6.01
CA ALA A 446 -12.94 -15.33 6.63
C ALA A 446 -14.30 -15.73 7.20
N SER A 447 -14.98 -14.80 7.86
CA SER A 447 -16.29 -15.03 8.47
C SER A 447 -17.37 -15.29 7.41
N ALA A 448 -17.32 -14.58 6.28
CA ALA A 448 -18.22 -14.83 5.15
C ALA A 448 -17.91 -16.13 4.40
N MET A 449 -16.67 -16.64 4.43
CA MET A 449 -16.37 -18.00 3.92
C MET A 449 -16.88 -19.08 4.88
N ALA A 450 -16.87 -18.81 6.19
CA ALA A 450 -17.21 -19.75 7.24
C ALA A 450 -18.68 -19.75 7.67
N GLY A 451 -19.46 -18.74 7.29
CA GLY A 451 -20.85 -18.59 7.76
C GLY A 451 -20.95 -18.27 9.25
N ARG A 452 -19.83 -17.97 9.92
CA ARG A 452 -19.72 -17.65 11.36
C ARG A 452 -18.57 -16.68 11.59
N ALA A 453 -18.52 -16.05 12.76
CA ALA A 453 -17.40 -15.20 13.13
C ALA A 453 -16.08 -15.99 13.15
N VAL A 454 -15.07 -15.51 12.41
CA VAL A 454 -13.71 -16.07 12.39
C VAL A 454 -12.70 -14.97 12.65
N GLU A 455 -12.01 -15.09 13.77
CA GLU A 455 -10.86 -14.24 14.08
C GLU A 455 -9.60 -14.81 13.42
N ARG A 456 -8.73 -13.93 12.93
CA ARG A 456 -7.45 -14.31 12.33
C ARG A 456 -6.32 -13.80 13.20
N GLU A 457 -5.19 -14.50 13.18
CA GLU A 457 -3.98 -14.10 13.88
C GLU A 457 -3.67 -12.61 13.63
N ALA A 458 -3.33 -11.90 14.71
CA ALA A 458 -3.06 -10.47 14.70
C ALA A 458 -1.68 -10.14 15.28
N ARG A 459 -0.97 -11.13 15.85
CA ARG A 459 0.42 -11.01 16.28
C ARG A 459 1.32 -10.90 15.06
N LEU A 460 1.89 -9.71 14.84
CA LEU A 460 2.78 -9.44 13.71
C LEU A 460 4.11 -10.18 13.90
N SER A 461 4.60 -10.78 12.82
CA SER A 461 5.93 -11.42 12.75
C SER A 461 6.92 -10.61 11.92
N PHE A 462 6.42 -9.76 11.02
CA PHE A 462 7.25 -9.00 10.09
C PHE A 462 6.58 -7.69 9.67
N ILE A 463 7.37 -6.64 9.58
CA ILE A 463 6.95 -5.35 9.01
C ILE A 463 7.83 -5.02 7.81
N GLY A 464 7.23 -5.01 6.61
CA GLY A 464 7.87 -4.59 5.37
C GLY A 464 7.72 -3.09 5.12
N THR A 465 8.50 -2.53 4.19
CA THR A 465 8.26 -1.20 3.65
C THR A 465 8.91 -1.05 2.27
N THR A 466 8.42 -0.07 1.51
CA THR A 466 9.05 0.36 0.26
C THR A 466 9.55 1.79 0.43
N SER A 467 10.79 2.06 0.05
CA SER A 467 11.30 3.43 0.01
C SER A 467 10.55 4.26 -1.04
N LEU A 468 10.48 5.59 -0.86
CA LEU A 468 9.97 6.45 -1.93
C LEU A 468 10.91 6.51 -3.15
N TYR A 469 12.22 6.47 -2.92
CA TYR A 469 13.27 6.63 -3.93
C TYR A 469 14.16 5.39 -4.04
N GLY A 470 14.45 4.93 -5.25
CA GLY A 470 15.33 3.78 -5.52
C GLY A 470 16.83 4.05 -5.37
N SER A 471 17.24 5.31 -5.24
CA SER A 471 18.65 5.73 -5.08
C SER A 471 19.16 5.69 -3.63
N GLY A 472 18.27 5.41 -2.67
CA GLY A 472 18.55 5.25 -1.24
C GLY A 472 17.43 5.77 -0.36
N SER A 473 17.30 5.23 0.87
CA SER A 473 16.40 5.75 1.90
C SER A 473 17.19 6.21 3.12
N SER A 474 17.17 7.51 3.42
CA SER A 474 17.83 8.02 4.63
C SER A 474 17.19 7.49 5.91
N GLN A 475 15.89 7.17 5.89
CA GLN A 475 15.15 6.67 7.05
C GLN A 475 15.60 5.25 7.40
N TYR A 476 15.53 4.31 6.46
CA TYR A 476 15.74 2.88 6.75
C TYR A 476 17.20 2.45 6.64
N ASN A 477 18.01 3.14 5.82
CA ASN A 477 19.40 2.75 5.63
C ASN A 477 20.19 2.83 6.94
N ARG A 478 20.90 1.73 7.28
CA ARG A 478 21.67 1.57 8.53
C ARG A 478 20.85 1.77 9.81
N LEU A 479 19.53 1.65 9.74
CA LEU A 479 18.66 1.76 10.89
C LEU A 479 18.58 0.40 11.60
N PHE A 480 19.44 0.24 12.61
CA PHE A 480 19.49 -0.96 13.44
C PHE A 480 19.79 -0.62 14.89
N TRP A 481 19.17 -1.32 15.83
CA TRP A 481 19.33 -1.16 17.27
C TRP A 481 19.55 -2.52 17.95
N PRO A 482 20.17 -2.56 19.14
CA PRO A 482 20.17 -3.76 19.98
C PRO A 482 18.75 -4.13 20.40
N SER A 483 18.40 -5.42 20.40
CA SER A 483 17.08 -5.90 20.84
C SER A 483 16.71 -5.44 22.26
N THR A 484 17.71 -5.25 23.12
CA THR A 484 17.54 -4.75 24.50
C THR A 484 16.87 -3.38 24.58
N VAL A 485 16.98 -2.54 23.55
CA VAL A 485 16.28 -1.23 23.49
C VAL A 485 14.75 -1.41 23.52
N MET A 486 14.26 -2.57 23.08
CA MET A 486 12.84 -2.95 23.08
C MET A 486 12.58 -4.17 23.96
N GLY A 487 13.41 -4.42 24.98
CA GLY A 487 13.21 -5.49 25.96
C GLY A 487 13.56 -6.90 25.50
N GLY A 488 14.15 -7.06 24.32
CA GLY A 488 14.61 -8.37 23.85
C GLY A 488 15.83 -8.88 24.63
N SER A 489 15.98 -10.21 24.69
CA SER A 489 17.11 -10.88 25.35
C SER A 489 18.33 -10.97 24.42
N GLY A 490 19.51 -10.54 24.88
CA GLY A 490 20.80 -10.79 24.23
C GLY A 490 21.38 -9.62 23.40
N THR A 491 22.30 -9.94 22.49
CA THR A 491 23.00 -8.98 21.61
C THR A 491 22.44 -8.93 20.18
N THR A 492 21.28 -9.58 19.95
CA THR A 492 20.64 -9.65 18.64
C THR A 492 20.31 -8.26 18.13
N LYS A 493 20.65 -8.02 16.86
CA LYS A 493 20.47 -6.73 16.21
C LYS A 493 19.14 -6.72 15.46
N MET A 494 18.24 -5.85 15.89
CA MET A 494 16.98 -5.57 15.18
C MET A 494 17.14 -4.38 14.25
N GLY A 495 16.35 -4.31 13.18
CA GLY A 495 16.35 -3.17 12.27
C GLY A 495 15.87 -3.50 10.88
N TYR A 496 16.07 -2.54 9.97
CA TYR A 496 15.61 -2.63 8.58
C TYR A 496 16.65 -3.29 7.70
N PHE A 497 16.36 -4.51 7.26
CA PHE A 497 17.14 -5.25 6.28
C PHE A 497 16.72 -4.85 4.87
N GLU A 498 17.68 -4.63 3.96
CA GLU A 498 17.40 -4.44 2.55
C GLU A 498 17.10 -5.80 1.91
N LEU A 499 15.90 -5.94 1.33
CA LEU A 499 15.40 -7.21 0.79
C LEU A 499 15.56 -7.29 -0.73
N GLY A 500 15.71 -6.16 -1.41
CA GLY A 500 15.80 -6.07 -2.86
C GLY A 500 15.16 -4.80 -3.42
N ARG A 501 14.76 -4.84 -4.69
CA ARG A 501 14.16 -3.70 -5.40
C ARG A 501 12.84 -4.09 -6.07
N SER A 502 11.87 -3.19 -6.06
CA SER A 502 10.58 -3.38 -6.72
C SER A 502 10.70 -3.29 -8.24
N ARG A 503 9.81 -3.96 -8.97
CA ARG A 503 9.73 -3.89 -10.45
C ARG A 503 8.95 -2.68 -11.01
N SER A 504 8.54 -1.73 -10.16
CA SER A 504 7.88 -0.46 -10.56
C SER A 504 6.50 -0.59 -11.23
N PHE A 505 5.66 -1.53 -10.78
CA PHE A 505 4.30 -1.70 -11.31
C PHE A 505 3.25 -0.98 -10.46
N GLY A 506 2.33 -0.26 -11.10
CA GLY A 506 1.24 0.41 -10.41
C GLY A 506 0.32 1.24 -11.31
N THR A 507 -0.62 1.96 -10.72
CA THR A 507 -1.58 2.84 -11.42
C THR A 507 -1.50 4.30 -10.98
N SER A 508 -0.50 4.66 -10.18
CA SER A 508 -0.46 6.00 -9.58
C SER A 508 -0.11 7.10 -10.57
N HIS A 509 0.41 6.78 -11.75
CA HIS A 509 0.67 7.76 -12.81
C HIS A 509 -0.60 8.16 -13.58
N PHE A 510 -1.69 7.38 -13.47
CA PHE A 510 -2.98 7.71 -14.08
C PHE A 510 -3.85 8.56 -13.16
N SER A 511 -4.42 9.64 -13.70
CA SER A 511 -5.38 10.55 -13.05
C SER A 511 -6.77 9.92 -12.86
N GLU A 512 -7.66 10.57 -12.10
CA GLU A 512 -9.06 10.11 -11.98
C GLU A 512 -9.82 10.24 -13.29
N GLU A 513 -9.50 11.27 -14.08
CA GLU A 513 -10.05 11.56 -15.41
C GLU A 513 -9.73 10.40 -16.36
N THR A 514 -8.46 9.97 -16.40
CA THR A 514 -8.02 8.82 -17.19
C THR A 514 -8.70 7.53 -16.75
N VAL A 515 -8.73 7.24 -15.44
CA VAL A 515 -9.40 6.03 -14.94
C VAL A 515 -10.88 6.04 -15.29
N SER A 516 -11.55 7.19 -15.20
CA SER A 516 -12.96 7.35 -15.55
C SER A 516 -13.21 7.12 -17.04
N ALA A 517 -12.37 7.67 -17.91
CA ALA A 517 -12.46 7.46 -19.36
C ALA A 517 -12.20 6.00 -19.76
N LEU A 518 -11.21 5.34 -19.15
CA LEU A 518 -10.90 3.92 -19.36
C LEU A 518 -12.07 3.02 -18.93
N VAL A 519 -12.68 3.30 -17.79
CA VAL A 519 -13.89 2.58 -17.32
C VAL A 519 -15.04 2.78 -18.30
N ARG A 520 -15.29 4.02 -18.73
CA ARG A 520 -16.36 4.34 -19.68
C ARG A 520 -16.18 3.59 -21.00
N LEU A 521 -14.98 3.59 -21.57
CA LEU A 521 -14.67 2.83 -22.78
C LEU A 521 -14.96 1.33 -22.58
N SER A 522 -14.49 0.74 -21.48
CA SER A 522 -14.71 -0.68 -21.22
C SER A 522 -16.21 -1.06 -21.15
N GLN A 523 -17.06 -0.17 -20.64
CA GLN A 523 -18.51 -0.38 -20.56
C GLN A 523 -19.17 -0.34 -21.94
N VAL A 524 -18.77 0.59 -22.80
CA VAL A 524 -19.33 0.73 -24.16
C VAL A 524 -18.87 -0.41 -25.08
N SER A 525 -17.64 -0.91 -24.91
CA SER A 525 -17.09 -2.02 -25.70
C SER A 525 -17.66 -3.40 -25.33
N GLY A 526 -18.75 -3.46 -24.55
CA GLY A 526 -19.46 -4.71 -24.24
C GLY A 526 -18.74 -5.62 -23.25
N SER A 527 -17.79 -5.10 -22.46
CA SER A 527 -17.18 -5.93 -21.40
C SER A 527 -18.26 -6.33 -20.37
N SER A 528 -18.54 -7.63 -20.29
CA SER A 528 -19.56 -8.19 -19.39
C SER A 528 -19.13 -8.19 -17.91
N VAL A 529 -17.90 -7.76 -17.63
CA VAL A 529 -17.30 -7.74 -16.30
C VAL A 529 -17.46 -6.35 -15.69
N ARG A 530 -18.49 -6.19 -14.84
CA ARG A 530 -18.59 -5.02 -13.95
C ARG A 530 -17.56 -5.15 -12.82
N VAL A 531 -16.47 -4.39 -12.89
CA VAL A 531 -15.54 -4.26 -11.75
C VAL A 531 -16.17 -3.35 -10.70
N ASN A 532 -16.79 -3.98 -9.71
CA ASN A 532 -17.32 -3.27 -8.55
C ASN A 532 -16.19 -3.05 -7.53
N SER A 533 -16.43 -2.16 -6.57
CA SER A 533 -15.53 -1.97 -5.40
C SER A 533 -16.03 -2.77 -4.20
N ILE A 534 -16.64 -3.94 -4.44
CA ILE A 534 -17.09 -4.85 -3.39
C ILE A 534 -15.86 -5.48 -2.73
N PHE A 535 -15.84 -5.47 -1.40
CA PHE A 535 -14.73 -6.01 -0.64
C PHE A 535 -14.60 -7.53 -0.87
N GLY A 536 -13.36 -7.99 -1.07
CA GLY A 536 -13.05 -9.39 -1.36
C GLY A 536 -12.97 -9.78 -2.84
N GLU A 537 -13.36 -8.95 -3.80
CA GLU A 537 -13.29 -9.32 -5.23
C GLU A 537 -11.85 -9.46 -5.80
N GLY A 538 -10.83 -8.94 -5.11
CA GLY A 538 -9.43 -9.00 -5.54
C GLY A 538 -8.58 -7.84 -5.03
N VAL A 539 -7.30 -7.83 -5.45
CA VAL A 539 -6.23 -7.01 -4.85
C VAL A 539 -6.45 -5.49 -4.96
N SER A 540 -6.86 -4.98 -6.14
CA SER A 540 -7.09 -3.54 -6.34
C SER A 540 -8.18 -3.28 -7.37
N PRO A 541 -9.31 -2.64 -6.99
CA PRO A 541 -10.35 -2.22 -7.93
C PRO A 541 -9.82 -1.26 -9.00
N ARG A 542 -8.96 -0.29 -8.63
CA ARG A 542 -8.35 0.67 -9.58
C ARG A 542 -7.50 -0.06 -10.62
N LEU A 543 -6.63 -0.97 -10.20
CA LEU A 543 -5.79 -1.76 -11.11
C LEU A 543 -6.63 -2.60 -12.09
N ARG A 544 -7.68 -3.25 -11.60
CA ARG A 544 -8.61 -4.03 -12.45
C ARG A 544 -9.29 -3.14 -13.49
N LYS A 545 -9.80 -1.97 -13.09
CA LYS A 545 -10.43 -0.98 -13.99
C LYS A 545 -9.48 -0.50 -15.09
N VAL A 546 -8.27 -0.10 -14.71
CA VAL A 546 -7.24 0.36 -15.66
C VAL A 546 -6.87 -0.75 -16.65
N ARG A 547 -6.63 -1.97 -16.17
CA ARG A 547 -6.32 -3.12 -17.04
C ARG A 547 -7.43 -3.39 -18.06
N LEU A 548 -8.69 -3.34 -17.65
CA LEU A 548 -9.83 -3.53 -18.56
C LEU A 548 -9.93 -2.42 -19.60
N GLY A 549 -9.76 -1.16 -19.20
CA GLY A 549 -9.80 -0.05 -20.15
C GLY A 549 -8.65 -0.06 -21.16
N LEU A 550 -7.42 -0.36 -20.70
CA LEU A 550 -6.26 -0.51 -21.59
C LEU A 550 -6.45 -1.68 -22.56
N ALA A 551 -7.01 -2.80 -22.09
CA ALA A 551 -7.37 -3.91 -22.96
C ALA A 551 -8.43 -3.51 -24.02
N ALA A 552 -9.41 -2.69 -23.65
CA ALA A 552 -10.40 -2.17 -24.59
C ALA A 552 -9.81 -1.21 -25.63
N LEU A 553 -8.69 -0.53 -25.32
CA LEU A 553 -7.88 0.22 -26.29
C LEU A 553 -7.01 -0.68 -27.17
N GLY A 554 -6.84 -1.97 -26.82
CA GLY A 554 -5.87 -2.86 -27.45
C GLY A 554 -4.42 -2.56 -27.04
N TRP A 555 -4.22 -1.85 -25.92
CA TRP A 555 -2.89 -1.40 -25.47
C TRP A 555 -2.26 -2.39 -24.49
N PRO A 556 -0.91 -2.53 -24.49
CA PRO A 556 -0.22 -3.49 -23.65
C PRO A 556 -0.20 -3.04 -22.18
N ALA A 557 -1.22 -3.46 -21.42
CA ALA A 557 -1.41 -3.03 -20.04
C ALA A 557 -0.19 -3.32 -19.14
N ASN A 558 0.51 -4.43 -19.33
CA ASN A 558 1.69 -4.74 -18.51
C ASN A 558 2.82 -3.72 -18.72
N ASP A 559 3.07 -3.29 -19.96
CA ASP A 559 4.10 -2.30 -20.23
C ASP A 559 3.69 -0.91 -19.70
N LEU A 560 2.43 -0.51 -19.91
CA LEU A 560 1.92 0.80 -19.49
C LEU A 560 1.72 0.95 -17.98
N LEU A 561 1.61 -0.15 -17.24
CA LEU A 561 1.56 -0.14 -15.77
C LEU A 561 2.95 -0.04 -15.12
N GLN A 562 4.02 -0.21 -15.90
CA GLN A 562 5.39 -0.12 -15.41
C GLN A 562 5.86 1.34 -15.41
N HIS A 563 5.71 2.02 -14.27
CA HIS A 563 5.91 3.47 -14.16
C HIS A 563 7.37 3.92 -13.98
N GLY A 564 8.35 3.00 -14.03
CA GLY A 564 9.78 3.33 -13.97
C GLY A 564 10.25 4.04 -12.69
N ARG A 565 9.59 3.80 -11.55
CA ARG A 565 9.99 4.34 -10.23
C ARG A 565 10.37 3.18 -9.32
N GLU A 566 11.62 2.74 -9.44
CA GLU A 566 12.13 1.66 -8.61
C GLU A 566 12.17 2.09 -7.15
N ARG A 567 11.84 1.17 -6.26
CA ARG A 567 11.85 1.35 -4.82
C ARG A 567 12.67 0.24 -4.18
N ILE A 568 13.46 0.59 -3.18
CA ILE A 568 14.15 -0.38 -2.33
C ILE A 568 13.12 -0.97 -1.36
N LEU A 569 13.16 -2.28 -1.22
CA LEU A 569 12.36 -3.05 -0.26
C LEU A 569 13.15 -3.18 1.02
N TYR A 570 12.54 -2.84 2.15
CA TYR A 570 13.09 -3.08 3.47
C TYR A 570 12.15 -3.92 4.31
N GLY A 571 12.70 -4.61 5.32
CA GLY A 571 11.91 -5.42 6.25
C GLY A 571 12.52 -5.50 7.63
N VAL A 572 11.66 -5.60 8.64
CA VAL A 572 12.04 -5.83 10.04
C VAL A 572 11.45 -7.16 10.49
N PRO A 573 12.28 -8.20 10.73
CA PRO A 573 11.82 -9.39 11.43
C PRO A 573 11.52 -9.02 12.89
N LEU A 574 10.33 -9.40 13.36
CA LEU A 574 9.91 -9.18 14.76
C LEU A 574 10.09 -10.43 15.61
N VAL A 575 10.27 -11.59 14.97
CA VAL A 575 10.37 -12.91 15.64
C VAL A 575 11.53 -13.70 15.05
N ASP A 576 12.11 -14.59 15.86
CA ASP A 576 13.18 -15.50 15.44
C ASP A 576 12.67 -16.62 14.52
N ASN A 577 11.49 -17.17 14.82
CA ASN A 577 10.87 -18.23 14.03
C ASN A 577 10.02 -17.69 12.87
N LEU A 578 10.55 -16.69 12.15
CA LEU A 578 9.79 -15.89 11.18
C LEU A 578 9.06 -16.74 10.13
N ARG A 579 9.78 -17.63 9.43
CA ARG A 579 9.21 -18.47 8.36
C ARG A 579 8.11 -19.39 8.91
N ASP A 580 8.47 -20.18 9.92
CA ASP A 580 7.63 -21.23 10.49
C ASP A 580 6.40 -20.65 11.17
N PHE A 581 6.55 -19.61 11.98
CA PHE A 581 5.41 -18.88 12.50
C PHE A 581 4.61 -18.31 11.34
N SER A 582 5.18 -17.59 10.37
CA SER A 582 4.37 -16.95 9.31
C SER A 582 3.55 -17.94 8.46
N LEU A 583 4.03 -19.15 8.21
CA LEU A 583 3.26 -20.25 7.57
C LEU A 583 2.30 -20.98 8.54
N GLY A 584 2.45 -20.73 9.83
CA GLY A 584 1.73 -21.34 10.94
C GLY A 584 2.10 -22.80 11.19
N LEU A 585 3.36 -23.16 10.91
CA LEU A 585 4.01 -24.35 11.45
C LEU A 585 4.23 -24.20 12.96
N ASP A 586 4.58 -22.99 13.40
CA ASP A 586 4.58 -22.61 14.82
C ASP A 586 3.31 -21.83 15.16
N THR A 587 2.70 -22.17 16.29
CA THR A 587 1.54 -21.45 16.86
C THR A 587 1.97 -20.20 17.62
N GLU A 588 3.14 -20.23 18.24
CA GLU A 588 3.65 -19.15 19.08
C GLU A 588 4.78 -18.37 18.40
N PRO A 589 4.70 -17.02 18.35
CA PRO A 589 5.78 -16.18 17.89
C PRO A 589 6.89 -16.10 18.95
N LYS A 590 8.14 -16.33 18.54
CA LYS A 590 9.32 -16.12 19.39
C LYS A 590 9.85 -14.71 19.16
N TYR A 591 9.27 -13.73 19.86
CA TYR A 591 9.59 -12.33 19.65
C TYR A 591 11.06 -11.98 19.95
N LEU A 592 11.63 -11.13 19.10
CA LEU A 592 12.95 -10.51 19.26
C LEU A 592 12.95 -9.31 20.23
N LEU A 593 11.77 -8.89 20.66
CA LEU A 593 11.51 -7.79 21.58
C LEU A 593 10.51 -8.26 22.65
N ASP A 594 10.33 -7.47 23.70
CA ASP A 594 9.26 -7.67 24.67
C ASP A 594 8.02 -6.88 24.23
N PRO A 595 6.93 -7.53 23.75
CA PRO A 595 5.74 -6.84 23.27
C PRO A 595 4.97 -6.10 24.36
N ASP A 596 5.24 -6.40 25.64
CA ASP A 596 4.54 -5.85 26.80
C ASP A 596 5.38 -4.77 27.53
N LEU A 597 6.53 -4.38 26.97
CA LEU A 597 7.39 -3.34 27.53
C LEU A 597 6.71 -1.96 27.55
N GLU A 598 6.43 -1.43 28.74
CA GLU A 598 5.69 -0.17 28.92
C GLU A 598 6.51 1.08 28.54
N ASN A 599 7.80 1.13 28.91
CA ASN A 599 8.68 2.29 28.71
C ASN A 599 9.48 2.23 27.39
N ALA A 600 8.96 1.52 26.40
CA ALA A 600 9.64 1.31 25.12
C ALA A 600 9.82 2.62 24.33
N ASP A 601 8.87 3.54 24.43
CA ASP A 601 8.93 4.84 23.74
C ASP A 601 10.14 5.64 24.23
N GLU A 602 10.33 5.73 25.56
CA GLU A 602 11.44 6.42 26.20
C GLU A 602 12.79 5.75 25.91
N ALA A 603 12.86 4.42 25.97
CA ALA A 603 14.08 3.68 25.69
C ALA A 603 14.55 3.87 24.24
N VAL A 604 13.62 3.78 23.27
CA VAL A 604 13.91 4.03 21.85
C VAL A 604 14.28 5.50 21.61
N ALA A 605 13.61 6.43 22.28
CA ALA A 605 13.93 7.85 22.20
C ALA A 605 15.34 8.17 22.70
N GLY A 606 15.73 7.64 23.88
CA GLY A 606 17.06 7.81 24.44
C GLY A 606 18.15 7.26 23.50
N TRP A 607 17.97 6.03 23.02
CA TRP A 607 18.87 5.42 22.03
C TRP A 607 19.02 6.27 20.76
N TRP A 608 17.92 6.80 20.21
CA TRP A 608 17.96 7.65 19.02
C TRP A 608 18.65 8.98 19.30
N LEU A 609 18.36 9.59 20.46
CA LEU A 609 18.90 10.88 20.85
C LEU A 609 20.43 10.81 20.90
N GLU A 610 20.96 9.86 21.66
CA GLU A 610 22.40 9.63 21.82
C GLU A 610 23.09 9.30 20.49
N ARG A 611 22.51 8.37 19.72
CA ARG A 611 23.18 7.84 18.53
C ARG A 611 23.10 8.78 17.32
N TRP A 612 22.05 9.59 17.22
CA TRP A 612 21.76 10.38 16.01
C TRP A 612 21.53 11.86 16.30
N ALA A 613 20.59 12.18 17.20
CA ALA A 613 20.07 13.54 17.30
C ALA A 613 21.13 14.53 17.79
N LEU A 614 21.86 14.20 18.86
CA LEU A 614 22.82 15.12 19.50
C LEU A 614 23.99 15.48 18.57
N ASN A 615 24.59 14.47 17.92
CA ASN A 615 25.67 14.70 16.97
C ASN A 615 25.21 15.47 15.72
N ARG A 616 23.92 15.44 15.37
CA ARG A 616 23.38 16.28 14.30
C ARG A 616 23.09 17.70 14.81
N ALA A 617 22.54 17.84 16.00
CA ALA A 617 22.21 19.13 16.60
C ALA A 617 23.45 20.04 16.77
N SER A 618 24.64 19.45 16.97
CA SER A 618 25.91 20.20 17.05
C SER A 618 26.40 20.77 15.72
N GLN A 619 25.86 20.34 14.58
CA GLN A 619 26.30 20.78 13.26
C GLN A 619 25.63 22.11 12.87
N GLN A 620 26.43 23.09 12.45
CA GLN A 620 25.92 24.43 12.09
C GLN A 620 24.84 24.36 10.99
N SER A 621 25.06 23.57 9.94
CA SER A 621 24.08 23.43 8.85
C SER A 621 22.74 22.83 9.31
N VAL A 622 22.76 21.97 10.33
CA VAL A 622 21.55 21.40 10.94
C VAL A 622 20.85 22.45 11.80
N GLN A 623 21.61 23.24 12.57
CA GLN A 623 21.05 24.36 13.35
C GLN A 623 20.38 25.39 12.43
N ASP A 624 21.05 25.80 11.36
CA ASP A 624 20.51 26.74 10.37
C ASP A 624 19.23 26.17 9.73
N SER A 625 19.25 24.88 9.35
CA SER A 625 18.08 24.19 8.81
C SER A 625 16.92 24.11 9.82
N MET A 626 17.18 23.93 11.12
CA MET A 626 16.14 23.98 12.14
C MET A 626 15.60 25.40 12.27
N ARG A 627 16.47 26.39 12.47
CA ARG A 627 16.12 27.80 12.66
C ARG A 627 15.33 28.41 11.50
N ALA A 628 15.49 27.89 10.28
CA ALA A 628 14.67 28.26 9.13
C ALA A 628 13.17 27.91 9.27
N ASN A 629 12.78 27.09 10.26
CA ASN A 629 11.40 26.74 10.55
C ASN A 629 10.86 27.63 11.67
N SER A 630 10.23 28.74 11.30
CA SER A 630 9.71 29.76 12.22
C SER A 630 8.18 29.79 12.24
N LEU A 631 7.63 29.97 13.44
CA LEU A 631 6.20 30.23 13.66
C LEU A 631 5.85 31.73 13.77
N VAL A 632 6.85 32.62 13.65
CA VAL A 632 6.61 34.06 13.53
C VAL A 632 5.90 34.35 12.22
N ARG A 633 4.95 35.29 12.23
CA ARG A 633 4.18 35.65 11.03
C ARG A 633 5.01 36.52 10.08
N PRO A 634 4.97 36.27 8.75
CA PRO A 634 4.29 35.15 8.08
C PRO A 634 4.97 33.79 8.39
N VAL A 635 4.16 32.76 8.64
CA VAL A 635 4.67 31.45 9.08
C VAL A 635 5.48 30.78 7.98
N HIS A 636 6.79 30.64 8.23
CA HIS A 636 7.76 29.96 7.38
C HIS A 636 8.21 28.67 8.05
N HIS A 637 7.38 27.62 7.95
CA HIS A 637 7.63 26.35 8.62
C HIS A 637 7.47 25.17 7.64
N GLY A 638 8.46 24.29 7.57
CA GLY A 638 8.48 23.16 6.62
C GLY A 638 7.41 22.09 6.86
N ALA A 639 6.75 22.13 8.01
CA ALA A 639 5.57 21.29 8.31
C ALA A 639 4.22 21.96 7.98
N ARG A 640 4.22 23.18 7.41
CA ARG A 640 3.04 23.81 6.83
C ARG A 640 2.85 23.31 5.40
N VAL A 641 1.61 22.96 5.02
CA VAL A 641 1.32 22.49 3.66
C VAL A 641 1.52 23.64 2.66
N GLN A 642 2.40 23.42 1.69
CA GLN A 642 2.65 24.37 0.61
C GLN A 642 1.65 24.13 -0.52
N MET A 643 0.81 25.12 -0.79
CA MET A 643 -0.11 25.08 -1.92
C MET A 643 0.67 25.18 -3.23
N PRO A 644 0.28 24.41 -4.27
CA PRO A 644 0.84 24.63 -5.60
C PRO A 644 0.49 26.05 -6.06
N VAL A 645 1.46 26.75 -6.65
CA VAL A 645 1.22 28.02 -7.34
C VAL A 645 0.39 27.71 -8.60
N ASP A 646 -0.71 28.43 -8.79
CA ASP A 646 -1.52 28.31 -10.00
C ASP A 646 -0.89 29.23 -11.06
N VAL A 647 -0.53 28.67 -12.22
CA VAL A 647 0.27 29.34 -13.27
C VAL A 647 -0.41 30.62 -13.80
N GLU A 648 -1.73 30.73 -13.64
CA GLU A 648 -2.52 31.90 -14.05
C GLU A 648 -2.25 33.16 -13.19
N THR A 649 -1.69 33.03 -11.98
CA THR A 649 -1.41 34.20 -11.12
C THR A 649 -0.13 34.98 -11.47
N GLU A 650 0.70 34.51 -12.40
CA GLU A 650 1.84 35.30 -12.88
C GLU A 650 1.43 36.38 -13.89
N GLU A 651 0.37 36.19 -14.69
CA GLU A 651 -0.05 37.19 -15.67
C GLU A 651 -0.76 38.39 -15.04
N GLU A 652 -1.57 38.20 -13.98
CA GLU A 652 -2.23 39.30 -13.25
C GLU A 652 -1.27 40.13 -12.38
N GLY A 653 -0.20 39.50 -11.87
CA GLY A 653 0.83 40.17 -11.07
C GLY A 653 1.74 41.09 -11.90
N PHE A 654 1.96 40.76 -13.18
CA PHE A 654 2.70 41.63 -14.10
C PHE A 654 1.86 42.75 -14.69
N THR A 655 0.53 42.60 -14.81
CA THR A 655 -0.34 43.69 -15.27
C THR A 655 -0.60 44.74 -14.20
N GLN A 656 -0.76 44.36 -12.92
CA GLN A 656 -0.93 45.33 -11.83
C GLN A 656 0.34 46.14 -11.52
N ALA A 657 1.54 45.60 -11.77
CA ALA A 657 2.79 46.35 -11.63
C ALA A 657 3.01 47.37 -12.78
N ALA A 658 2.39 47.15 -13.94
CA ALA A 658 2.44 48.08 -15.08
C ALA A 658 1.41 49.23 -14.97
N GLU A 659 0.26 48.99 -14.34
CA GLU A 659 -0.77 50.02 -14.15
C GLU A 659 -0.57 50.88 -12.88
N ALA A 660 0.26 50.45 -11.92
CA ALA A 660 0.66 51.29 -10.78
C ALA A 660 1.86 52.22 -11.09
N GLY A 661 2.32 52.25 -12.34
CA GLY A 661 3.46 53.01 -12.83
C GLY A 661 3.14 53.98 -13.97
N GLN A 662 1.92 54.55 -14.02
CA GLN A 662 1.58 55.70 -14.86
C GLN A 662 0.95 56.82 -14.06
#